data_AF-A0A7J5EZL6-F1
#
_entry.id   AF-A0A7J5EZL6-F1
#
_cell.length_a   1.000
_cell.length_b   1.000
_cell.length_c   1.000
_cell.angle_alpha   90.00
_cell.angle_beta   90.00
_cell.angle_gamma   90.00
#
_symmetry.space_group_name_H-M   'P 1'
#
loop_
_entity.id
_entity.type
_entity.pdbx_description
1 polymer ?
#
loop_
_entity_poly.entity_id
_entity_poly.type
_entity_poly.pdbx_seq_one_letter_code
_entity_poly.pdbx_strand_id
1 'polypeptide(L)'
;MARHATSTSPAGAPTSATGIIPIDLLDAVVVEEVSDALWKRVFDVIGYPPTLNARNLSAKAVVDHIAKDGVSDDLVDVLRAIHELGTDDGVDAMKAVADTHNADLGAITARVPRDAAVELWLAQREKPALRDLFTRVQMQAESRRSPRSFREFRGKRAQKLAAWATIHPRLVTTVRAWCTAQHFGDHVDVRGYIENGNAQIQIIHGHRLQKPVVVKDGGHGRRTLELRPAHCDIVRYDWKGSWLRLSPKSTGGGIVETYRRLLGEVFFDDDEFFTEADYSLRPLQEHGQVILDGAPSIARARVTDLVWDRGGEIIRIRSSDCLASVARMGIPPTEGDFIEARIAVVLPGRREVRRSVHVKVPNKVDYPRDEIHAVAIDDFLAATGIRTIDTRRRNLDLWDLYPWQHGERVWRAAYPDDVDRLAQAQVLRPVELAAVAHPDRPRHGRVVRAEDGFGVSLDEDVPPRVLTSTDVSGLGLDGGALLASWRAALGLDGDTHDLGDGVHVLGERGFDSVQCTVVALLRQPTFDAANLGKRIRSAVMPGAVVALLAPPGRASDSGFPTVALDGLALEERAFWRRFLIAAAVGTRVPAIWRAPDARLVVDKGRMSVWLDGIPIDVASDSAAYRFIAALADAHGNPVTNETLDGLLSANREEGFARKVKLTAKKAIEASLAKAGHPVDGDSVLVTVRGQGYRLGVSSHVG
;
A
#
# COMPACT_ATOMS: atom_id res chain seq x y z
N MET A 1 -1.49 8.84 -81.49
CA MET A 1 -0.85 8.22 -80.32
C MET A 1 -0.96 9.19 -79.13
N ALA A 2 -1.54 8.67 -78.04
CA ALA A 2 -1.59 9.15 -76.64
C ALA A 2 -1.85 10.65 -76.34
N ARG A 3 -3.10 10.93 -75.92
CA ARG A 3 -3.49 12.09 -75.09
C ARG A 3 -3.55 11.64 -73.63
N HIS A 4 -2.85 12.31 -72.73
CA HIS A 4 -3.07 12.19 -71.28
C HIS A 4 -3.91 13.37 -70.79
N ALA A 5 -5.08 13.05 -70.22
CA ALA A 5 -5.99 14.00 -69.62
C ALA A 5 -5.79 14.02 -68.09
N THR A 6 -5.74 15.23 -67.56
CA THR A 6 -5.89 15.63 -66.16
C THR A 6 -7.26 15.19 -65.61
N SER A 7 -7.29 14.57 -64.44
CA SER A 7 -8.50 14.35 -63.64
C SER A 7 -8.25 14.81 -62.20
N THR A 8 -8.74 16.01 -61.91
CA THR A 8 -9.02 16.52 -60.56
C THR A 8 -10.28 15.84 -60.05
N SER A 9 -10.16 15.01 -59.00
CA SER A 9 -11.31 14.41 -58.31
C SER A 9 -11.87 15.42 -57.29
N PRO A 10 -13.19 15.67 -57.25
CA PRO A 10 -13.78 16.67 -56.37
C PRO A 10 -13.85 16.19 -54.92
N ALA A 11 -13.84 17.15 -54.00
CA ALA A 11 -14.09 16.97 -52.58
C ALA A 11 -15.36 16.12 -52.36
N GLY A 12 -15.19 15.01 -51.63
CA GLY A 12 -16.30 14.15 -51.23
C GLY A 12 -17.27 14.91 -50.33
N ALA A 13 -18.52 14.99 -50.75
CA ALA A 13 -19.64 15.38 -49.90
C ALA A 13 -19.72 14.44 -48.69
N PRO A 14 -20.18 14.91 -47.51
CA PRO A 14 -20.38 14.05 -46.36
C PRO A 14 -21.45 13.01 -46.72
N THR A 15 -21.05 11.75 -46.80
CA THR A 15 -21.98 10.62 -46.84
C THR A 15 -22.77 10.63 -45.54
N SER A 16 -24.02 11.08 -45.60
CA SER A 16 -25.04 10.86 -44.58
C SER A 16 -25.18 9.35 -44.39
N ALA A 17 -24.56 8.82 -43.35
CA ALA A 17 -24.78 7.46 -42.92
C ALA A 17 -26.23 7.38 -42.43
N THR A 18 -27.12 6.81 -43.25
CA THR A 18 -28.43 6.32 -42.80
C THR A 18 -28.18 5.24 -41.76
N GLY A 19 -28.15 5.67 -40.49
CA GLY A 19 -27.88 4.83 -39.34
C GLY A 19 -29.01 3.82 -39.16
N ILE A 20 -28.68 2.53 -39.28
CA ILE A 20 -29.51 1.46 -38.72
C ILE A 20 -29.42 1.62 -37.21
N ILE A 21 -30.48 2.13 -36.60
CA ILE A 21 -30.63 2.19 -35.15
C ILE A 21 -30.66 0.73 -34.62
N PRO A 22 -29.89 0.39 -33.57
CA PRO A 22 -30.11 -0.86 -32.86
C PRO A 22 -31.57 -0.94 -32.37
N ILE A 23 -32.21 -2.09 -32.57
CA ILE A 23 -33.59 -2.40 -32.14
C ILE A 23 -33.87 -2.00 -30.67
N ASP A 24 -32.81 -1.92 -29.87
CA ASP A 24 -32.78 -1.58 -28.44
C ASP A 24 -33.21 -0.13 -28.12
N LEU A 25 -33.21 0.79 -29.10
CA LEU A 25 -33.75 2.16 -28.95
C LEU A 25 -35.22 2.28 -29.38
N LEU A 26 -35.76 1.25 -30.01
CA LEU A 26 -37.16 1.15 -30.44
C LEU A 26 -37.96 0.34 -29.42
N ASP A 27 -37.92 0.78 -28.15
CA ASP A 27 -38.97 0.38 -27.23
C ASP A 27 -40.20 1.24 -27.54
N ALA A 28 -41.06 0.72 -28.41
CA ALA A 28 -42.29 1.41 -28.82
C ALA A 28 -43.12 1.85 -27.61
N VAL A 29 -43.06 1.09 -26.50
CA VAL A 29 -43.73 1.42 -25.24
C VAL A 29 -43.21 2.74 -24.68
N VAL A 30 -41.90 2.96 -24.69
CA VAL A 30 -41.26 4.18 -24.17
C VAL A 30 -41.66 5.42 -24.98
N VAL A 31 -41.85 5.27 -26.29
CA VAL A 31 -42.31 6.36 -27.17
C VAL A 31 -43.80 6.64 -26.97
N GLU A 32 -44.60 5.58 -26.85
CA GLU A 32 -46.06 5.63 -26.67
C GLU A 32 -46.51 6.18 -25.31
N GLU A 33 -45.66 6.08 -24.28
CA GLU A 33 -45.92 6.66 -22.95
C GLU A 33 -45.79 8.19 -22.88
N VAL A 34 -45.15 8.81 -23.87
CA VAL A 34 -45.03 10.28 -23.95
C VAL A 34 -46.27 10.87 -24.60
N SER A 35 -46.84 11.91 -23.98
CA SER A 35 -48.06 12.54 -24.49
C SER A 35 -47.88 13.17 -25.87
N ASP A 36 -48.89 13.03 -26.75
CA ASP A 36 -48.89 13.59 -28.10
C ASP A 36 -48.62 15.11 -28.12
N ALA A 37 -49.09 15.82 -27.11
CA ALA A 37 -48.85 17.26 -26.95
C ALA A 37 -47.36 17.59 -26.76
N LEU A 38 -46.61 16.74 -26.07
CA LEU A 38 -45.16 16.91 -25.90
C LEU A 38 -44.39 16.50 -27.14
N TRP A 39 -44.79 15.42 -27.81
CA TRP A 39 -44.21 15.08 -29.12
C TRP A 39 -44.36 16.24 -30.10
N LYS A 40 -45.51 16.91 -30.11
CA LYS A 40 -45.73 18.10 -30.95
C LYS A 40 -44.74 19.20 -30.65
N ARG A 41 -44.54 19.54 -29.38
CA ARG A 41 -43.55 20.54 -28.95
C ARG A 41 -42.12 20.15 -29.30
N VAL A 42 -41.78 18.86 -29.21
CA VAL A 42 -40.47 18.36 -29.65
C VAL A 42 -40.27 18.64 -31.13
N PHE A 43 -41.21 18.25 -32.00
CA PHE A 43 -41.09 18.47 -33.45
C PHE A 43 -41.23 19.94 -33.85
N ASP A 44 -41.90 20.78 -33.06
CA ASP A 44 -41.88 22.24 -33.24
C ASP A 44 -40.46 22.81 -33.02
N VAL A 45 -39.65 22.18 -32.16
CA VAL A 45 -38.26 22.59 -31.87
C VAL A 45 -37.24 21.97 -32.83
N ILE A 46 -37.38 20.68 -33.16
CA ILE A 46 -36.39 19.95 -33.99
C ILE A 46 -36.73 19.92 -35.48
N GLY A 47 -37.92 20.42 -35.84
CA GLY A 47 -38.46 20.36 -37.19
C GLY A 47 -39.17 19.04 -37.49
N TYR A 48 -40.25 19.10 -38.28
CA TYR A 48 -41.02 17.93 -38.66
C TYR A 48 -40.35 17.18 -39.84
N PRO A 49 -40.24 15.85 -39.78
CA PRO A 49 -39.82 15.06 -40.93
C PRO A 49 -40.93 15.04 -42.01
N PRO A 50 -40.61 14.72 -43.28
CA PRO A 50 -41.58 14.80 -44.38
C PRO A 50 -42.85 13.97 -44.20
N THR A 51 -42.79 12.89 -43.41
CA THR A 51 -43.89 11.96 -43.14
C THR A 51 -44.75 12.33 -41.93
N LEU A 52 -44.34 13.32 -41.13
CA LEU A 52 -45.08 13.81 -39.96
C LEU A 52 -45.41 15.30 -40.10
N ASN A 53 -46.52 15.72 -39.51
CA ASN A 53 -46.89 17.13 -39.37
C ASN A 53 -47.74 17.34 -38.12
N ALA A 54 -47.91 18.60 -37.73
CA ALA A 54 -48.65 18.99 -36.52
C ALA A 54 -50.12 18.49 -36.46
N ARG A 55 -50.72 18.04 -37.58
CA ARG A 55 -52.11 17.56 -37.64
C ARG A 55 -52.25 16.04 -37.53
N ASN A 56 -51.21 15.28 -37.85
CA ASN A 56 -51.24 13.81 -37.84
C ASN A 56 -50.24 13.19 -36.85
N LEU A 57 -49.65 14.01 -35.97
CA LEU A 57 -48.68 13.56 -34.99
C LEU A 57 -49.36 12.84 -33.82
N SER A 58 -48.97 11.59 -33.62
CA SER A 58 -49.24 10.80 -32.41
C SER A 58 -47.99 9.99 -32.07
N ALA A 59 -47.86 9.51 -30.85
CA ALA A 59 -46.73 8.68 -30.45
C ALA A 59 -46.56 7.44 -31.36
N LYS A 60 -47.67 6.83 -31.80
CA LYS A 60 -47.67 5.74 -32.79
C LYS A 60 -47.12 6.20 -34.15
N ALA A 61 -47.49 7.39 -34.62
CA ALA A 61 -46.95 7.93 -35.86
C ALA A 61 -45.43 8.18 -35.76
N VAL A 62 -44.94 8.55 -34.57
CA VAL A 62 -43.49 8.68 -34.29
C VAL A 62 -42.80 7.32 -34.37
N VAL A 63 -43.35 6.27 -33.75
CA VAL A 63 -42.82 4.90 -33.86
C VAL A 63 -42.78 4.43 -35.32
N ASP A 64 -43.88 4.65 -36.06
CA ASP A 64 -43.98 4.29 -37.47
C ASP A 64 -42.95 5.03 -38.34
N HIS A 65 -42.68 6.30 -38.04
CA HIS A 65 -41.66 7.10 -38.71
C HIS A 65 -40.25 6.56 -38.43
N ILE A 66 -39.92 6.33 -37.15
CA ILE A 66 -38.62 5.77 -36.73
C ILE A 66 -38.35 4.43 -37.43
N ALA A 67 -39.37 3.58 -37.52
CA ALA A 67 -39.26 2.26 -38.15
C ALA A 67 -39.07 2.31 -39.67
N LYS A 68 -39.60 3.33 -40.36
CA LYS A 68 -39.59 3.43 -41.83
C LYS A 68 -38.47 4.30 -42.38
N ASP A 69 -38.28 5.47 -41.79
CA ASP A 69 -37.46 6.55 -42.34
C ASP A 69 -36.17 6.80 -41.53
N GLY A 70 -36.05 6.18 -40.34
CA GLY A 70 -34.93 6.37 -39.42
C GLY A 70 -35.14 7.55 -38.47
N VAL A 71 -34.05 8.02 -37.84
CA VAL A 71 -34.06 9.09 -36.84
C VAL A 71 -33.07 10.19 -37.20
N SER A 72 -33.43 11.43 -36.91
CA SER A 72 -32.48 12.56 -36.86
C SER A 72 -31.67 12.53 -35.57
N ASP A 73 -30.50 13.16 -35.56
CA ASP A 73 -29.64 13.27 -34.37
C ASP A 73 -30.38 13.93 -33.19
N ASP A 74 -31.17 14.96 -33.47
CA ASP A 74 -32.00 15.63 -32.46
C ASP A 74 -33.07 14.70 -31.86
N LEU A 75 -33.67 13.84 -32.69
CA LEU A 75 -34.65 12.85 -32.21
C LEU A 75 -33.98 11.76 -31.38
N VAL A 76 -32.76 11.33 -31.76
CA VAL A 76 -31.94 10.42 -30.95
C VAL A 76 -31.65 11.03 -29.57
N ASP A 77 -31.30 12.30 -29.52
CA ASP A 77 -31.01 13.01 -28.27
C ASP A 77 -32.24 13.06 -27.33
N VAL A 78 -33.43 13.28 -27.87
CA VAL A 78 -34.69 13.24 -27.09
C VAL A 78 -34.97 11.83 -26.58
N LEU A 79 -34.89 10.82 -27.46
CA LEU A 79 -35.13 9.42 -27.08
C LEU A 79 -34.15 8.95 -26.00
N ARG A 80 -32.88 9.39 -26.09
CA ARG A 80 -31.88 9.16 -25.06
C ARG A 80 -32.28 9.80 -23.73
N ALA A 81 -32.73 11.05 -23.73
CA ALA A 81 -33.19 11.72 -22.51
C ALA A 81 -34.39 11.00 -21.87
N ILE A 82 -35.35 10.54 -22.68
CA ILE A 82 -36.49 9.75 -22.22
C ILE A 82 -35.99 8.44 -21.59
N HIS A 83 -35.06 7.74 -22.22
CA HIS A 83 -34.55 6.48 -21.72
C HIS A 83 -33.74 6.66 -20.41
N GLU A 84 -32.91 7.68 -20.33
CA GLU A 84 -32.05 7.99 -19.18
C GLU A 84 -32.82 8.56 -17.99
N LEU A 85 -33.84 9.39 -18.21
CA LEU A 85 -34.51 10.16 -17.16
C LEU A 85 -35.98 9.81 -16.95
N GLY A 86 -36.61 9.13 -17.90
CA GLY A 86 -38.03 8.83 -17.90
C GLY A 86 -38.44 7.68 -16.97
N THR A 87 -37.82 7.58 -15.80
CA THR A 87 -38.08 6.58 -14.76
C THR A 87 -38.26 7.30 -13.41
N ASP A 88 -38.84 6.63 -12.41
CA ASP A 88 -38.98 7.19 -11.07
C ASP A 88 -37.63 7.65 -10.49
N ASP A 89 -36.58 6.85 -10.66
CA ASP A 89 -35.20 7.22 -10.28
C ASP A 89 -34.71 8.51 -10.95
N GLY A 90 -35.14 8.76 -12.19
CA GLY A 90 -34.79 9.95 -12.96
C GLY A 90 -35.53 11.17 -12.43
N VAL A 91 -36.81 11.03 -12.08
CA VAL A 91 -37.59 12.08 -11.40
C VAL A 91 -37.00 12.40 -10.03
N ASP A 92 -36.60 11.39 -9.26
CA ASP A 92 -35.94 11.60 -7.97
C ASP A 92 -34.56 12.23 -8.12
N ALA A 93 -33.85 11.97 -9.21
CA ALA A 93 -32.61 12.68 -9.55
C ALA A 93 -32.89 14.16 -9.88
N MET A 94 -33.98 14.45 -10.63
CA MET A 94 -34.42 15.82 -10.90
C MET A 94 -34.71 16.59 -9.62
N LYS A 95 -35.49 16.00 -8.70
CA LYS A 95 -35.82 16.61 -7.40
C LYS A 95 -34.57 16.89 -6.57
N ALA A 96 -33.69 15.89 -6.41
CA ALA A 96 -32.47 16.06 -5.63
C ALA A 96 -31.56 17.16 -6.18
N VAL A 97 -31.38 17.22 -7.51
CA VAL A 97 -30.56 18.24 -8.16
C VAL A 97 -31.24 19.62 -8.06
N ALA A 98 -32.56 19.69 -8.21
CA ALA A 98 -33.32 20.92 -8.04
C ALA A 98 -33.19 21.50 -6.64
N ASP A 99 -33.33 20.67 -5.60
CA ASP A 99 -33.20 21.07 -4.20
C ASP A 99 -31.79 21.59 -3.90
N THR A 100 -30.74 20.86 -4.33
CA THR A 100 -29.33 21.24 -4.12
C THR A 100 -28.99 22.58 -4.77
N HIS A 101 -29.58 22.89 -5.93
CA HIS A 101 -29.30 24.12 -6.68
C HIS A 101 -30.37 25.20 -6.54
N ASN A 102 -31.36 25.00 -5.66
CA ASN A 102 -32.50 25.90 -5.46
C ASN A 102 -33.19 26.29 -6.78
N ALA A 103 -33.39 25.30 -7.66
CA ALA A 103 -34.04 25.47 -8.96
C ALA A 103 -35.51 24.99 -8.89
N ASP A 104 -36.43 25.75 -9.49
CA ASP A 104 -37.83 25.33 -9.55
C ASP A 104 -38.07 24.36 -10.71
N LEU A 105 -38.08 23.06 -10.40
CA LEU A 105 -38.54 21.99 -11.29
C LEU A 105 -39.87 21.37 -10.83
N GLY A 106 -40.62 22.02 -9.93
CA GLY A 106 -41.83 21.42 -9.31
C GLY A 106 -42.89 21.03 -10.33
N ALA A 107 -43.15 21.91 -11.31
CA ALA A 107 -44.11 21.64 -12.37
C ALA A 107 -43.66 20.52 -13.34
N ILE A 108 -42.35 20.34 -13.53
CA ILE A 108 -41.80 19.29 -14.40
C ILE A 108 -41.86 17.94 -13.67
N THR A 109 -41.42 17.90 -12.42
CA THR A 109 -41.34 16.67 -11.60
C THR A 109 -42.70 16.15 -11.10
N ALA A 110 -43.76 16.93 -11.24
CA ALA A 110 -45.14 16.51 -10.99
C ALA A 110 -45.77 15.71 -12.15
N ARG A 111 -45.14 15.70 -13.33
CA ARG A 111 -45.60 14.93 -14.49
C ARG A 111 -45.20 13.46 -14.36
N VAL A 112 -45.79 12.62 -15.21
CA VAL A 112 -45.34 11.23 -15.37
C VAL A 112 -43.87 11.21 -15.83
N PRO A 113 -43.05 10.21 -15.44
CA PRO A 113 -41.59 10.25 -15.62
C PRO A 113 -41.13 10.56 -17.05
N ARG A 114 -41.74 9.92 -18.05
CA ARG A 114 -41.41 10.10 -19.48
C ARG A 114 -41.70 11.53 -19.96
N ASP A 115 -42.86 12.08 -19.60
CA ASP A 115 -43.22 13.47 -19.89
C ASP A 115 -42.29 14.46 -19.16
N ALA A 116 -41.92 14.17 -17.90
CA ALA A 116 -40.98 15.00 -17.13
C ALA A 116 -39.60 15.06 -17.81
N ALA A 117 -39.11 13.94 -18.34
CA ALA A 117 -37.85 13.88 -19.08
C ALA A 117 -37.87 14.74 -20.35
N VAL A 118 -38.96 14.65 -21.14
CA VAL A 118 -39.13 15.47 -22.36
C VAL A 118 -39.24 16.95 -22.02
N GLU A 119 -40.03 17.30 -21.00
CA GLU A 119 -40.17 18.70 -20.57
C GLU A 119 -38.86 19.30 -20.10
N LEU A 120 -38.05 18.55 -19.34
CA LEU A 120 -36.73 19.02 -18.93
C LEU A 120 -35.79 19.20 -20.14
N TRP A 121 -35.83 18.28 -21.10
CA TRP A 121 -35.06 18.37 -22.34
C TRP A 121 -35.47 19.58 -23.20
N LEU A 122 -36.76 19.90 -23.28
CA LEU A 122 -37.26 21.11 -23.95
C LEU A 122 -36.82 22.36 -23.19
N ALA A 123 -37.00 22.38 -21.88
CA ALA A 123 -36.72 23.54 -21.03
C ALA A 123 -35.23 23.94 -21.06
N GLN A 124 -34.30 22.98 -21.13
CA GLN A 124 -32.86 23.31 -21.23
C GLN A 124 -32.44 23.92 -22.57
N ARG A 125 -33.19 23.64 -23.65
CA ARG A 125 -32.95 24.30 -24.94
C ARG A 125 -33.39 25.75 -24.91
N GLU A 126 -34.54 26.02 -24.28
CA GLU A 126 -35.11 27.36 -24.15
C GLU A 126 -34.36 28.22 -23.12
N LYS A 127 -33.90 27.63 -22.01
CA LYS A 127 -33.27 28.33 -20.89
C LYS A 127 -31.83 27.85 -20.70
N PRO A 128 -30.81 28.64 -21.08
CA PRO A 128 -29.40 28.26 -20.92
C PRO A 128 -29.02 27.85 -19.49
N ALA A 129 -29.62 28.46 -18.46
CA ALA A 129 -29.38 28.12 -17.05
C ALA A 129 -29.78 26.68 -16.67
N LEU A 130 -30.68 26.05 -17.43
CA LEU A 130 -31.11 24.67 -17.19
C LEU A 130 -30.22 23.64 -17.90
N ARG A 131 -29.26 24.04 -18.74
CA ARG A 131 -28.35 23.11 -19.43
C ARG A 131 -27.41 22.39 -18.47
N ASP A 132 -26.81 23.15 -17.55
CA ASP A 132 -25.95 22.60 -16.51
C ASP A 132 -26.76 21.72 -15.55
N LEU A 133 -27.98 22.13 -15.23
CA LEU A 133 -28.91 21.37 -14.41
C LEU A 133 -29.27 20.04 -15.08
N PHE A 134 -29.61 20.05 -16.37
CA PHE A 134 -29.92 18.85 -17.15
C PHE A 134 -28.76 17.85 -17.14
N THR A 135 -27.53 18.32 -17.35
CA THR A 135 -26.34 17.49 -17.29
C THR A 135 -26.16 16.85 -15.91
N ARG A 136 -26.36 17.62 -14.83
CA ARG A 136 -26.29 17.12 -13.45
C ARG A 136 -27.35 16.05 -13.18
N VAL A 137 -28.58 16.25 -13.66
CA VAL A 137 -29.68 15.26 -13.54
C VAL A 137 -29.31 13.96 -14.25
N GLN A 138 -28.82 14.02 -15.50
CA GLN A 138 -28.36 12.84 -16.24
C GLN A 138 -27.27 12.09 -15.50
N MET A 139 -26.26 12.81 -15.00
CA MET A 139 -25.14 12.21 -14.27
C MET A 139 -25.58 11.58 -12.94
N GLN A 140 -26.54 12.18 -12.25
CA GLN A 140 -27.11 11.67 -11.01
C GLN A 140 -27.96 10.42 -11.23
N ALA A 141 -28.81 10.42 -12.27
CA ALA A 141 -29.63 9.26 -12.63
C ALA A 141 -28.76 8.05 -13.02
N GLU A 142 -27.73 8.25 -13.85
CA GLU A 142 -26.80 7.18 -14.25
C GLU A 142 -26.03 6.61 -13.05
N SER A 143 -25.59 7.48 -12.13
CA SER A 143 -24.88 7.07 -10.91
C SER A 143 -25.74 6.18 -10.00
N ARG A 144 -27.08 6.32 -10.03
CA ARG A 144 -28.02 5.49 -9.26
C ARG A 144 -28.28 4.15 -9.93
N ARG A 145 -28.41 4.13 -11.26
CA ARG A 145 -28.71 2.91 -12.05
C ARG A 145 -27.56 1.90 -12.04
N SER A 146 -26.32 2.37 -11.97
CA SER A 146 -25.14 1.52 -11.99
C SER A 146 -24.24 1.86 -10.79
N PRO A 147 -24.44 1.23 -9.62
CA PRO A 147 -23.48 1.32 -8.54
C PRO A 147 -22.16 0.71 -9.03
N ARG A 148 -21.12 1.55 -9.14
CA ARG A 148 -19.83 1.13 -9.67
C ARG A 148 -18.73 1.16 -8.63
N SER A 149 -17.85 0.18 -8.70
CA SER A 149 -16.58 0.20 -7.97
C SER A 149 -15.64 1.25 -8.56
N PHE A 150 -14.95 1.99 -7.70
CA PHE A 150 -13.95 2.98 -8.09
C PHE A 150 -12.54 2.50 -7.77
N ARG A 151 -11.60 2.77 -8.69
CA ARG A 151 -10.17 2.78 -8.44
C ARG A 151 -9.79 4.17 -7.96
N GLU A 152 -9.06 4.26 -6.86
CA GLU A 152 -8.66 5.54 -6.30
C GLU A 152 -7.16 5.79 -6.49
N PHE A 153 -6.83 7.05 -6.76
CA PHE A 153 -5.48 7.56 -6.94
C PHE A 153 -5.35 8.84 -6.14
N ARG A 154 -4.13 9.19 -5.76
CA ARG A 154 -3.82 10.36 -4.97
C ARG A 154 -2.86 11.27 -5.71
N GLY A 155 -3.18 12.56 -5.78
CA GLY A 155 -2.32 13.55 -6.38
C GLY A 155 -1.13 13.93 -5.48
N LYS A 156 -0.05 14.41 -6.10
CA LYS A 156 1.16 14.92 -5.42
C LYS A 156 0.84 16.01 -4.38
N ARG A 157 -0.22 16.80 -4.60
CA ARG A 157 -0.65 17.90 -3.72
C ARG A 157 -2.12 18.27 -3.92
N ALA A 158 -2.77 18.80 -2.89
CA ALA A 158 -4.12 19.37 -3.00
C ALA A 158 -4.12 20.57 -3.97
N GLN A 159 -4.93 20.50 -5.03
CA GLN A 159 -4.98 21.54 -6.05
C GLN A 159 -6.38 21.63 -6.67
N LYS A 160 -6.97 22.83 -6.66
CA LYS A 160 -8.25 23.05 -7.35
C LYS A 160 -8.07 22.94 -8.86
N LEU A 161 -9.06 22.37 -9.52
CA LEU A 161 -9.13 22.33 -10.98
C LEU A 161 -9.41 23.72 -11.56
N ALA A 162 -8.92 23.94 -12.78
CA ALA A 162 -9.35 25.06 -13.61
C ALA A 162 -10.86 24.97 -13.92
N ALA A 163 -11.46 26.04 -14.42
CA ALA A 163 -12.86 26.06 -14.78
C ALA A 163 -13.19 24.98 -15.84
N TRP A 164 -14.41 24.43 -15.79
CA TRP A 164 -14.85 23.38 -16.71
C TRP A 164 -14.67 23.76 -18.18
N ALA A 165 -14.96 25.03 -18.54
CA ALA A 165 -14.77 25.57 -19.88
C ALA A 165 -13.33 25.50 -20.40
N THR A 166 -12.33 25.48 -19.50
CA THR A 166 -10.91 25.31 -19.85
C THR A 166 -10.53 23.85 -19.99
N ILE A 167 -11.04 22.98 -19.11
CA ILE A 167 -10.67 21.56 -19.04
C ILE A 167 -11.37 20.75 -20.15
N HIS A 168 -12.65 21.02 -20.39
CA HIS A 168 -13.50 20.22 -21.27
C HIS A 168 -12.96 20.08 -22.70
N PRO A 169 -12.54 21.15 -23.41
CA PRO A 169 -12.02 21.02 -24.78
C PRO A 169 -10.72 20.21 -24.84
N ARG A 170 -9.84 20.38 -23.84
CA ARG A 170 -8.58 19.62 -23.72
C ARG A 170 -8.90 18.14 -23.50
N LEU A 171 -9.79 17.84 -22.56
CA LEU A 171 -10.17 16.48 -22.22
C LEU A 171 -10.79 15.74 -23.41
N VAL A 172 -11.75 16.36 -24.12
CA VAL A 172 -12.37 15.80 -25.32
C VAL A 172 -11.31 15.46 -26.37
N THR A 173 -10.39 16.39 -26.63
CA THR A 173 -9.33 16.21 -27.64
C THR A 173 -8.41 15.06 -27.27
N THR A 174 -7.90 15.03 -26.04
CA THR A 174 -6.95 14.00 -25.60
C THR A 174 -7.58 12.62 -25.54
N VAL A 175 -8.81 12.51 -25.00
CA VAL A 175 -9.52 11.22 -24.95
C VAL A 175 -9.85 10.72 -26.36
N ARG A 176 -10.31 11.60 -27.27
CA ARG A 176 -10.57 11.22 -28.67
C ARG A 176 -9.33 10.69 -29.37
N ALA A 177 -8.19 11.36 -29.21
CA ALA A 177 -6.93 10.93 -29.78
C ALA A 177 -6.55 9.52 -29.28
N TRP A 178 -6.68 9.28 -27.98
CA TRP A 178 -6.46 7.97 -27.38
C TRP A 178 -7.43 6.90 -27.89
N CYS A 179 -8.74 7.18 -27.92
CA CYS A 179 -9.75 6.24 -28.44
C CYS A 179 -9.48 5.86 -29.90
N THR A 180 -9.07 6.83 -30.72
CA THR A 180 -8.72 6.60 -32.13
C THR A 180 -7.53 5.64 -32.25
N ALA A 181 -6.48 5.87 -31.45
CA ALA A 181 -5.30 5.01 -31.41
C ALA A 181 -5.60 3.59 -30.92
N GLN A 182 -6.59 3.42 -30.03
CA GLN A 182 -7.04 2.11 -29.54
C GLN A 182 -8.09 1.43 -30.42
N HIS A 183 -8.43 2.02 -31.57
CA HIS A 183 -9.51 1.58 -32.45
C HIS A 183 -10.87 1.47 -31.74
N PHE A 184 -11.13 2.37 -30.77
CA PHE A 184 -12.39 2.51 -30.04
C PHE A 184 -13.38 3.45 -30.74
N GLY A 185 -13.00 4.00 -31.89
CA GLY A 185 -13.79 4.95 -32.65
C GLY A 185 -13.19 6.35 -32.57
N ASP A 186 -13.73 7.25 -33.38
CA ASP A 186 -13.31 8.65 -33.53
C ASP A 186 -14.26 9.63 -32.82
N HIS A 187 -15.36 9.13 -32.25
CA HIS A 187 -16.34 9.91 -31.50
C HIS A 187 -16.24 9.63 -29.99
N VAL A 188 -16.22 10.72 -29.21
CA VAL A 188 -16.23 10.72 -27.74
C VAL A 188 -17.14 11.86 -27.29
N ASP A 189 -18.03 11.57 -26.35
CA ASP A 189 -18.84 12.55 -25.66
C ASP A 189 -18.38 12.66 -24.20
N VAL A 190 -18.04 13.87 -23.76
CA VAL A 190 -17.57 14.14 -22.40
C VAL A 190 -18.51 15.13 -21.75
N ARG A 191 -19.14 14.71 -20.66
CA ARG A 191 -20.07 15.53 -19.87
C ARG A 191 -19.55 15.64 -18.45
N GLY A 192 -19.78 16.76 -17.79
CA GLY A 192 -19.28 16.96 -16.45
C GLY A 192 -19.48 18.36 -15.91
N TYR A 193 -19.15 18.53 -14.64
CA TYR A 193 -19.17 19.81 -13.97
C TYR A 193 -18.09 19.87 -12.89
N ILE A 194 -17.74 21.10 -12.50
CA ILE A 194 -16.83 21.39 -11.40
C ILE A 194 -17.58 22.25 -10.38
N GLU A 195 -17.62 21.80 -9.14
CA GLU A 195 -18.32 22.47 -8.06
C GLU A 195 -17.45 22.48 -6.80
N ASN A 196 -17.24 23.67 -6.24
CA ASN A 196 -16.38 23.88 -5.08
C ASN A 196 -14.96 23.29 -5.24
N GLY A 197 -14.48 23.17 -6.48
CA GLY A 197 -13.19 22.57 -6.84
C GLY A 197 -13.21 21.05 -7.05
N ASN A 198 -14.33 20.38 -6.78
CA ASN A 198 -14.52 18.96 -7.05
C ASN A 198 -15.09 18.75 -8.44
N ALA A 199 -14.64 17.73 -9.17
CA ALA A 199 -15.19 17.39 -10.48
C ALA A 199 -15.96 16.09 -10.45
N GLN A 200 -17.03 16.05 -11.24
CA GLN A 200 -17.71 14.83 -11.65
C GLN A 200 -17.79 14.83 -13.18
N ILE A 201 -17.29 13.79 -13.82
CA ILE A 201 -17.14 13.71 -15.27
C ILE A 201 -17.57 12.32 -15.73
N GLN A 202 -18.25 12.26 -16.87
CA GLN A 202 -18.58 11.07 -17.62
C GLN A 202 -17.90 11.13 -18.98
N ILE A 203 -17.24 10.06 -19.35
CA ILE A 203 -16.55 9.89 -20.64
C ILE A 203 -17.27 8.77 -21.37
N ILE A 204 -17.98 9.11 -22.45
CA ILE A 204 -18.72 8.17 -23.27
C ILE A 204 -17.93 7.96 -24.57
N HIS A 205 -17.53 6.71 -24.83
CA HIS A 205 -16.76 6.35 -26.01
C HIS A 205 -17.19 4.97 -26.54
N GLY A 206 -16.87 4.68 -27.80
CA GLY A 206 -17.09 3.35 -28.36
C GLY A 206 -16.10 2.31 -27.81
N HIS A 207 -16.44 1.03 -27.86
CA HIS A 207 -15.49 -0.06 -27.62
C HIS A 207 -14.96 -0.63 -28.95
N ARG A 208 -14.32 -1.80 -28.93
CA ARG A 208 -13.93 -2.54 -30.14
C ARG A 208 -15.17 -2.93 -30.94
N LEU A 209 -15.04 -2.95 -32.27
CA LEU A 209 -16.09 -3.41 -33.16
C LEU A 209 -16.42 -4.87 -32.86
N GLN A 210 -17.69 -5.14 -32.55
CA GLN A 210 -18.21 -6.48 -32.33
C GLN A 210 -19.03 -6.93 -33.53
N LYS A 211 -18.93 -8.22 -33.86
CA LYS A 211 -19.70 -8.84 -34.94
C LYS A 211 -20.57 -10.00 -34.44
N PRO A 212 -21.51 -9.77 -33.48
CA PRO A 212 -22.34 -10.83 -32.97
C PRO A 212 -23.32 -11.33 -34.04
N VAL A 213 -23.56 -12.65 -34.03
CA VAL A 213 -24.59 -13.27 -34.86
C VAL A 213 -25.89 -13.29 -34.08
N VAL A 214 -26.90 -12.58 -34.56
CA VAL A 214 -28.23 -12.53 -33.95
C VAL A 214 -29.22 -13.38 -34.76
N VAL A 215 -30.20 -13.94 -34.05
CA VAL A 215 -31.34 -14.63 -34.65
C VAL A 215 -32.51 -13.67 -34.65
N LYS A 216 -33.20 -13.54 -35.79
CA LYS A 216 -34.37 -12.66 -35.90
C LYS A 216 -35.58 -13.35 -35.28
N ASP A 217 -36.29 -12.67 -34.38
CA ASP A 217 -37.58 -13.18 -33.88
C ASP A 217 -38.56 -13.39 -35.04
N GLY A 218 -39.19 -14.57 -35.07
CA GLY A 218 -40.15 -14.96 -36.11
C GLY A 218 -39.55 -15.31 -37.48
N GLY A 219 -38.22 -15.45 -37.63
CA GLY A 219 -37.60 -15.82 -38.91
C GLY A 219 -36.48 -16.86 -38.80
N HIS A 220 -36.43 -17.82 -39.73
CA HIS A 220 -35.31 -18.74 -39.90
C HIS A 220 -34.14 -18.04 -40.60
N GLY A 221 -33.40 -17.17 -39.90
CA GLY A 221 -32.24 -16.49 -40.46
C GLY A 221 -31.29 -15.95 -39.40
N ARG A 222 -30.00 -16.26 -39.56
CA ARG A 222 -28.90 -15.66 -38.79
C ARG A 222 -28.44 -14.39 -39.50
N ARG A 223 -28.28 -13.28 -38.78
CA ARG A 223 -27.69 -12.04 -39.29
C ARG A 223 -26.48 -11.68 -38.42
N THR A 224 -25.37 -11.31 -39.05
CA THR A 224 -24.26 -10.67 -38.34
C THR A 224 -24.58 -9.19 -38.19
N LEU A 225 -24.63 -8.70 -36.95
CA LEU A 225 -24.66 -7.26 -36.67
C LEU A 225 -23.22 -6.77 -36.59
N GLU A 226 -22.92 -5.61 -37.16
CA GLU A 226 -21.67 -4.91 -36.90
C GLU A 226 -21.99 -3.73 -35.99
N LEU A 227 -21.60 -3.83 -34.72
CA LEU A 227 -21.91 -2.80 -33.74
C LEU A 227 -20.69 -2.46 -32.89
N ARG A 228 -20.65 -1.21 -32.43
CA ARG A 228 -19.64 -0.71 -31.51
C ARG A 228 -20.34 -0.34 -30.20
N PRO A 229 -20.20 -1.13 -29.13
CA PRO A 229 -20.88 -0.82 -27.87
C PRO A 229 -20.41 0.52 -27.30
N ALA A 230 -21.34 1.33 -26.81
CA ALA A 230 -21.01 2.54 -26.06
C ALA A 230 -20.64 2.18 -24.62
N HIS A 231 -19.50 2.68 -24.17
CA HIS A 231 -19.02 2.59 -22.80
C HIS A 231 -19.08 3.98 -22.18
N CYS A 232 -19.59 4.06 -20.96
CA CYS A 232 -19.61 5.29 -20.16
C CYS A 232 -18.70 5.04 -18.95
N ASP A 233 -17.64 5.83 -18.83
CA ASP A 233 -16.68 5.78 -17.73
C ASP A 233 -16.90 6.97 -16.81
N ILE A 234 -16.79 6.76 -15.49
CA ILE A 234 -17.02 7.80 -14.50
C ILE A 234 -15.70 8.23 -13.87
N VAL A 235 -15.47 9.54 -13.81
CA VAL A 235 -14.32 10.17 -13.17
C VAL A 235 -14.82 11.13 -12.10
N ARG A 236 -14.23 11.05 -10.91
CA ARG A 236 -14.47 12.01 -9.81
C ARG A 236 -13.14 12.54 -9.29
N TYR A 237 -13.07 13.84 -9.04
CA TYR A 237 -11.92 14.48 -8.41
C TYR A 237 -12.35 15.25 -7.17
N ASP A 238 -11.68 15.01 -6.04
CA ASP A 238 -11.80 15.80 -4.81
C ASP A 238 -10.50 16.55 -4.55
N TRP A 239 -10.54 17.88 -4.61
CA TRP A 239 -9.34 18.71 -4.51
C TRP A 239 -8.76 18.77 -3.10
N LYS A 240 -9.58 18.62 -2.04
CA LYS A 240 -9.11 18.78 -0.66
C LYS A 240 -8.16 17.66 -0.27
N GLY A 241 -8.53 16.42 -0.62
CA GLY A 241 -7.67 15.26 -0.43
C GLY A 241 -6.79 14.93 -1.64
N SER A 242 -6.95 15.67 -2.75
CA SER A 242 -6.36 15.38 -4.05
C SER A 242 -6.66 13.96 -4.56
N TRP A 243 -7.90 13.50 -4.36
CA TRP A 243 -8.31 12.15 -4.74
C TRP A 243 -8.87 12.13 -6.16
N LEU A 244 -8.31 11.27 -7.01
CA LEU A 244 -8.89 10.90 -8.30
C LEU A 244 -9.55 9.53 -8.17
N ARG A 245 -10.80 9.41 -8.61
CA ARG A 245 -11.55 8.16 -8.59
C ARG A 245 -12.03 7.83 -9.99
N LEU A 246 -11.68 6.63 -10.46
CA LEU A 246 -11.97 6.16 -11.80
C LEU A 246 -12.86 4.93 -11.75
N SER A 247 -13.92 4.92 -12.55
CA SER A 247 -14.77 3.75 -12.75
C SER A 247 -15.02 3.51 -14.24
N PRO A 248 -14.01 2.98 -14.95
CA PRO A 248 -14.18 2.61 -16.34
C PRO A 248 -15.05 1.37 -16.49
N LYS A 249 -15.86 1.31 -17.54
CA LYS A 249 -16.72 0.16 -17.86
C LYS A 249 -15.93 -1.02 -18.42
N SER A 250 -14.79 -0.75 -19.07
CA SER A 250 -13.86 -1.79 -19.50
C SER A 250 -12.71 -1.88 -18.51
N THR A 251 -12.39 -3.08 -18.05
CA THR A 251 -11.25 -3.36 -17.15
C THR A 251 -10.01 -3.84 -17.89
N GLY A 252 -10.14 -4.26 -19.15
CA GLY A 252 -9.03 -4.75 -19.97
C GLY A 252 -8.17 -3.62 -20.57
N GLY A 253 -6.87 -3.91 -20.77
CA GLY A 253 -5.99 -3.10 -21.63
C GLY A 253 -5.31 -1.88 -21.00
N GLY A 254 -5.27 -1.76 -19.67
CA GLY A 254 -4.55 -0.66 -19.01
C GLY A 254 -5.23 0.72 -19.13
N ILE A 255 -6.54 0.74 -19.39
CA ILE A 255 -7.35 1.96 -19.48
C ILE A 255 -7.31 2.79 -18.20
N VAL A 256 -7.38 2.15 -17.03
CA VAL A 256 -7.29 2.82 -15.71
C VAL A 256 -5.99 3.62 -15.61
N GLU A 257 -4.87 2.98 -15.94
CA GLU A 257 -3.54 3.60 -15.88
C GLU A 257 -3.39 4.71 -16.94
N THR A 258 -3.98 4.51 -18.12
CA THR A 258 -4.00 5.53 -19.15
C THR A 258 -4.79 6.75 -18.71
N TYR A 259 -5.97 6.56 -18.10
CA TYR A 259 -6.76 7.66 -17.55
C TYR A 259 -6.05 8.36 -16.39
N ARG A 260 -5.36 7.63 -15.50
CA ARG A 260 -4.54 8.23 -14.44
C ARG A 260 -3.56 9.25 -15.02
N ARG A 261 -2.80 8.85 -16.05
CA ARG A 261 -1.81 9.70 -16.73
C ARG A 261 -2.45 10.84 -17.51
N LEU A 262 -3.43 10.51 -18.35
CA LEU A 262 -4.15 11.46 -19.20
C LEU A 262 -4.81 12.56 -18.37
N LEU A 263 -5.45 12.20 -17.25
CA LEU A 263 -6.11 13.17 -16.38
C LEU A 263 -5.11 14.00 -15.58
N GLY A 264 -3.95 13.44 -15.20
CA GLY A 264 -2.85 14.21 -14.63
C GLY A 264 -2.37 15.30 -15.59
N GLU A 265 -2.13 14.93 -16.84
CA GLU A 265 -1.74 15.85 -17.91
C GLU A 265 -2.81 16.91 -18.19
N VAL A 266 -4.07 16.51 -18.35
CA VAL A 266 -5.16 17.45 -18.70
C VAL A 266 -5.51 18.39 -17.53
N PHE A 267 -5.46 17.90 -16.29
CA PHE A 267 -5.83 18.71 -15.12
C PHE A 267 -4.67 19.57 -14.60
N PHE A 268 -3.44 19.11 -14.73
CA PHE A 268 -2.29 19.68 -14.03
C PHE A 268 -1.00 19.80 -14.86
N ASP A 269 -1.04 19.46 -16.15
CA ASP A 269 0.14 19.44 -17.04
C ASP A 269 1.29 18.56 -16.48
N ASP A 270 0.92 17.46 -15.82
CA ASP A 270 1.82 16.48 -15.21
C ASP A 270 1.18 15.08 -15.24
N ASP A 271 1.62 14.23 -16.17
CA ASP A 271 1.10 12.86 -16.33
C ASP A 271 1.45 11.90 -15.18
N GLU A 272 2.35 12.30 -14.29
CA GLU A 272 2.68 11.59 -13.05
C GLU A 272 2.02 12.23 -11.82
N PHE A 273 1.17 13.24 -11.99
CA PHE A 273 0.56 13.96 -10.87
C PHE A 273 -0.17 13.02 -9.89
N PHE A 274 -0.87 12.02 -10.42
CA PHE A 274 -1.60 11.03 -9.63
C PHE A 274 -0.78 9.77 -9.42
N THR A 275 -0.56 9.37 -8.18
CA THR A 275 0.02 8.07 -7.80
C THR A 275 -1.05 7.15 -7.21
N GLU A 276 -0.70 5.90 -6.95
CA GLU A 276 -1.60 4.95 -6.29
C GLU A 276 -2.11 5.49 -4.94
N ALA A 277 -3.40 5.27 -4.68
CA ALA A 277 -3.96 5.39 -3.33
C ALA A 277 -3.41 4.26 -2.46
N ASP A 278 -3.10 4.55 -1.19
CA ASP A 278 -2.65 3.54 -0.23
C ASP A 278 -3.75 3.25 0.79
N TYR A 279 -4.40 2.11 0.61
CA TYR A 279 -5.22 1.41 1.56
C TYR A 279 -4.40 0.29 2.20
N SER A 280 -4.60 0.08 3.51
CA SER A 280 -3.96 -0.99 4.25
C SER A 280 -4.97 -1.70 5.13
N LEU A 281 -4.96 -3.03 5.11
CA LEU A 281 -5.71 -3.84 6.07
C LEU A 281 -4.87 -4.22 7.29
N ARG A 282 -3.62 -3.74 7.36
CA ARG A 282 -2.70 -4.03 8.46
C ARG A 282 -3.18 -3.54 9.83
N PRO A 283 -3.87 -2.39 9.96
CA PRO A 283 -4.51 -2.03 11.23
C PRO A 283 -5.45 -3.11 11.77
N LEU A 284 -6.13 -3.87 10.88
CA LEU A 284 -6.97 -5.00 11.30
C LEU A 284 -6.14 -6.21 11.72
N GLN A 285 -4.95 -6.42 11.14
CA GLN A 285 -4.03 -7.48 11.56
C GLN A 285 -3.40 -7.18 12.92
N GLU A 286 -2.99 -5.93 13.14
CA GLU A 286 -2.26 -5.50 14.35
C GLU A 286 -3.18 -5.31 15.56
N HIS A 287 -4.40 -4.80 15.34
CA HIS A 287 -5.29 -4.40 16.42
C HIS A 287 -6.65 -5.12 16.41
N GLY A 288 -6.92 -5.94 15.39
CA GLY A 288 -8.13 -6.74 15.31
C GLY A 288 -9.41 -5.91 15.33
N GLN A 289 -10.41 -6.41 16.05
CA GLN A 289 -11.74 -5.80 16.14
C GLN A 289 -11.75 -4.45 16.87
N VAL A 290 -10.74 -4.15 17.69
CA VAL A 290 -10.69 -2.95 18.54
C VAL A 290 -10.68 -1.66 17.71
N ILE A 291 -9.96 -1.65 16.58
CA ILE A 291 -9.93 -0.46 15.71
C ILE A 291 -11.28 -0.18 15.05
N LEU A 292 -12.07 -1.23 14.78
CA LEU A 292 -13.38 -1.10 14.16
C LEU A 292 -14.42 -0.56 15.16
N ASP A 293 -14.31 -0.97 16.43
CA ASP A 293 -15.23 -0.54 17.49
C ASP A 293 -14.94 0.90 17.97
N GLY A 294 -13.73 1.42 17.75
CA GLY A 294 -13.31 2.77 18.17
C GLY A 294 -13.68 3.91 17.21
N ALA A 295 -14.30 3.64 16.07
CA ALA A 295 -14.54 4.66 15.04
C ALA A 295 -15.84 5.46 15.30
N PRO A 296 -15.78 6.78 15.53
CA PRO A 296 -16.93 7.56 16.03
C PRO A 296 -18.06 7.74 15.02
N SER A 297 -17.80 7.60 13.72
CA SER A 297 -18.79 7.78 12.65
C SER A 297 -19.66 6.53 12.40
N ILE A 298 -19.36 5.40 13.06
CA ILE A 298 -20.01 4.10 12.83
C ILE A 298 -20.44 3.49 14.17
N ALA A 299 -21.70 3.04 14.25
CA ALA A 299 -22.24 2.44 15.47
C ALA A 299 -21.76 1.00 15.68
N ARG A 300 -21.52 0.25 14.59
CA ARG A 300 -20.99 -1.11 14.63
C ARG A 300 -20.30 -1.46 13.31
N ALA A 301 -19.15 -2.12 13.37
CA ALA A 301 -18.45 -2.63 12.20
C ALA A 301 -17.95 -4.07 12.43
N ARG A 302 -18.10 -4.95 11.44
CA ARG A 302 -17.60 -6.34 11.46
C ARG A 302 -17.04 -6.75 10.11
N VAL A 303 -15.95 -7.51 10.10
CA VAL A 303 -15.40 -8.10 8.86
C VAL A 303 -16.17 -9.37 8.53
N THR A 304 -16.78 -9.43 7.34
CA THR A 304 -17.64 -10.55 6.91
C THR A 304 -17.05 -11.41 5.81
N ASP A 305 -16.12 -10.85 5.02
CA ASP A 305 -15.29 -11.58 4.08
C ASP A 305 -13.85 -11.10 4.23
N LEU A 306 -12.89 -12.02 4.19
CA LEU A 306 -11.46 -11.73 4.32
C LEU A 306 -10.66 -12.62 3.37
N VAL A 307 -9.72 -12.05 2.65
CA VAL A 307 -8.71 -12.77 1.87
C VAL A 307 -7.34 -12.47 2.46
N TRP A 308 -6.62 -13.54 2.78
CA TRP A 308 -5.34 -13.51 3.48
C TRP A 308 -4.29 -14.25 2.64
N ASP A 309 -3.22 -13.55 2.25
CA ASP A 309 -2.05 -14.11 1.57
C ASP A 309 -0.95 -14.42 2.58
N ARG A 310 -0.59 -15.70 2.71
CA ARG A 310 0.45 -16.19 3.63
C ARG A 310 1.72 -16.59 2.89
N GLY A 311 2.17 -15.73 1.98
CA GLY A 311 3.40 -15.97 1.21
C GLY A 311 3.20 -16.96 0.07
N GLY A 312 2.04 -16.95 -0.57
CA GLY A 312 1.69 -17.84 -1.69
C GLY A 312 0.51 -18.78 -1.40
N GLU A 313 0.16 -19.00 -0.13
CA GLU A 313 -1.09 -19.65 0.27
C GLU A 313 -2.18 -18.59 0.42
N ILE A 314 -3.27 -18.71 -0.35
CA ILE A 314 -4.41 -17.79 -0.29
C ILE A 314 -5.55 -18.43 0.52
N ILE A 315 -5.84 -17.86 1.68
CA ILE A 315 -6.95 -18.27 2.54
C ILE A 315 -8.11 -17.30 2.34
N ARG A 316 -9.30 -17.84 2.04
CA ARG A 316 -10.55 -17.07 1.95
C ARG A 316 -11.46 -17.45 3.11
N ILE A 317 -11.82 -16.47 3.92
CA ILE A 317 -12.68 -16.64 5.09
C ILE A 317 -13.97 -15.84 4.86
N ARG A 318 -15.11 -16.52 4.95
CA ARG A 318 -16.44 -15.91 4.94
C ARG A 318 -17.17 -16.30 6.22
N SER A 319 -17.53 -15.31 7.01
CA SER A 319 -18.12 -15.49 8.35
C SER A 319 -18.93 -14.26 8.75
N SER A 320 -19.73 -14.33 9.81
CA SER A 320 -20.30 -13.12 10.42
C SER A 320 -19.24 -12.27 11.14
N ASP A 321 -18.14 -12.90 11.54
CA ASP A 321 -16.95 -12.28 12.13
C ASP A 321 -15.69 -13.05 11.67
N CYS A 322 -15.03 -12.54 10.64
CA CYS A 322 -13.81 -13.14 10.11
C CYS A 322 -12.64 -12.99 11.08
N LEU A 323 -12.54 -11.91 11.85
CA LEU A 323 -11.43 -11.70 12.79
C LEU A 323 -11.51 -12.70 13.96
N ALA A 324 -12.70 -12.98 14.48
CA ALA A 324 -12.92 -14.05 15.45
C ALA A 324 -12.64 -15.44 14.86
N SER A 325 -12.84 -15.61 13.55
CA SER A 325 -12.53 -16.86 12.86
C SER A 325 -11.02 -17.06 12.70
N VAL A 326 -10.27 -16.00 12.36
CA VAL A 326 -8.80 -16.00 12.34
C VAL A 326 -8.24 -16.33 13.72
N ALA A 327 -8.75 -15.70 14.79
CA ALA A 327 -8.29 -15.98 16.16
C ALA A 327 -8.47 -17.47 16.55
N ARG A 328 -9.55 -18.11 16.10
CA ARG A 328 -9.82 -19.55 16.37
C ARG A 328 -8.89 -20.48 15.60
N MET A 329 -8.27 -20.05 14.51
CA MET A 329 -7.30 -20.85 13.77
C MET A 329 -5.99 -21.01 14.52
N GLY A 330 -5.72 -20.17 15.53
CA GLY A 330 -4.47 -20.21 16.29
C GLY A 330 -3.24 -19.81 15.47
N ILE A 331 -3.45 -19.12 14.35
CA ILE A 331 -2.40 -18.58 13.48
C ILE A 331 -2.33 -17.07 13.72
N PRO A 332 -1.14 -16.46 13.92
CA PRO A 332 -1.05 -15.02 14.12
C PRO A 332 -1.57 -14.28 12.89
N PRO A 333 -2.48 -13.30 13.02
CA PRO A 333 -3.02 -12.55 11.89
C PRO A 333 -1.96 -11.73 11.14
N THR A 334 -0.83 -11.47 11.79
CA THR A 334 0.37 -10.82 11.24
C THR A 334 1.23 -11.74 10.37
N GLU A 335 0.93 -13.03 10.33
CA GLU A 335 1.63 -13.99 9.49
C GLU A 335 1.13 -13.89 8.04
N GLY A 336 1.77 -13.06 7.21
CA GLY A 336 1.30 -12.71 5.87
C GLY A 336 0.48 -11.42 5.84
N ASP A 337 -0.24 -11.18 4.74
CA ASP A 337 -0.95 -9.92 4.47
C ASP A 337 -2.45 -10.13 4.25
N PHE A 338 -3.28 -9.34 4.92
CA PHE A 338 -4.69 -9.20 4.53
C PHE A 338 -4.75 -8.35 3.26
N ILE A 339 -5.19 -8.95 2.15
CA ILE A 339 -5.19 -8.31 0.83
C ILE A 339 -6.58 -7.81 0.41
N GLU A 340 -7.64 -8.36 1.00
CA GLU A 340 -9.02 -7.96 0.72
C GLU A 340 -9.91 -8.19 1.94
N ALA A 341 -10.79 -7.23 2.24
CA ALA A 341 -11.76 -7.35 3.32
C ALA A 341 -13.10 -6.72 2.94
N ARG A 342 -14.20 -7.37 3.31
CA ARG A 342 -15.54 -6.79 3.30
C ARG A 342 -15.97 -6.50 4.72
N ILE A 343 -16.26 -5.24 5.00
CA ILE A 343 -16.63 -4.72 6.31
C ILE A 343 -18.10 -4.33 6.27
N ALA A 344 -18.93 -5.02 7.04
CA ALA A 344 -20.31 -4.62 7.27
C ALA A 344 -20.34 -3.52 8.34
N VAL A 345 -20.85 -2.34 7.98
CA VAL A 345 -20.95 -1.17 8.87
C VAL A 345 -22.40 -0.79 9.12
N VAL A 346 -22.69 -0.36 10.33
CA VAL A 346 -23.99 0.16 10.76
C VAL A 346 -23.81 1.64 11.12
N LEU A 347 -24.48 2.51 10.37
CA LEU A 347 -24.40 3.95 10.56
C LEU A 347 -25.32 4.41 11.71
N PRO A 348 -24.90 5.39 12.52
CA PRO A 348 -25.74 5.96 13.56
C PRO A 348 -26.91 6.75 12.95
N GLY A 349 -28.13 6.61 13.50
CA GLY A 349 -29.32 7.32 13.02
C GLY A 349 -30.63 6.83 13.65
N ARG A 350 -31.76 7.49 13.31
CA ARG A 350 -33.11 7.10 13.79
C ARG A 350 -33.56 5.71 13.34
N ARG A 351 -33.00 5.20 12.25
CA ARG A 351 -33.16 3.84 11.74
C ARG A 351 -31.77 3.28 11.46
N GLU A 352 -31.52 2.02 11.84
CA GLU A 352 -30.27 1.34 11.51
C GLU A 352 -30.13 1.25 9.99
N VAL A 353 -29.08 1.88 9.45
CA VAL A 353 -28.70 1.77 8.04
C VAL A 353 -27.47 0.89 7.95
N ARG A 354 -27.60 -0.24 7.26
CA ARG A 354 -26.49 -1.17 7.00
C ARG A 354 -25.87 -0.86 5.65
N ARG A 355 -24.53 -0.82 5.62
CA ARG A 355 -23.73 -0.66 4.40
C ARG A 355 -22.58 -1.67 4.42
N SER A 356 -22.08 -2.00 3.24
CA SER A 356 -20.92 -2.87 3.07
C SER A 356 -19.81 -2.05 2.43
N VAL A 357 -18.63 -2.07 3.05
CA VAL A 357 -17.41 -1.44 2.57
C VAL A 357 -16.44 -2.54 2.18
N HIS A 358 -16.16 -2.64 0.89
CA HIS A 358 -15.22 -3.60 0.33
C HIS A 358 -13.90 -2.90 0.07
N VAL A 359 -12.84 -3.34 0.72
CA VAL A 359 -11.49 -2.82 0.57
C VAL A 359 -10.62 -3.90 -0.05
N LYS A 360 -9.95 -3.58 -1.14
CA LYS A 360 -8.93 -4.43 -1.76
C LYS A 360 -7.64 -3.64 -1.86
N VAL A 361 -6.62 -4.11 -1.14
CA VAL A 361 -5.32 -3.46 -1.04
C VAL A 361 -4.63 -3.52 -2.40
N PRO A 362 -3.98 -2.43 -2.85
CA PRO A 362 -3.76 -1.18 -2.12
C PRO A 362 -4.71 -0.06 -2.52
N ASN A 363 -5.49 -0.14 -3.59
CA ASN A 363 -6.07 1.06 -4.21
C ASN A 363 -7.58 0.99 -4.52
N LYS A 364 -8.27 -0.07 -4.09
CA LYS A 364 -9.69 -0.26 -4.41
C LYS A 364 -10.52 -0.23 -3.14
N VAL A 365 -11.53 0.64 -3.16
CA VAL A 365 -12.59 0.66 -2.16
C VAL A 365 -13.94 0.80 -2.84
N ASP A 366 -14.90 0.00 -2.40
CA ASP A 366 -16.25 -0.02 -2.95
C ASP A 366 -17.29 0.02 -1.83
N TYR A 367 -18.20 0.97 -1.91
CA TYR A 367 -19.37 1.11 -1.04
C TYR A 367 -20.42 2.00 -1.71
N PRO A 368 -21.72 1.77 -1.46
CA PRO A 368 -22.78 2.64 -1.98
C PRO A 368 -22.58 4.08 -1.51
N ARG A 369 -22.43 5.02 -2.45
CA ARG A 369 -22.21 6.44 -2.15
C ARG A 369 -23.47 7.25 -2.36
N ASP A 370 -24.40 7.16 -1.42
CA ASP A 370 -25.35 8.25 -1.18
C ASP A 370 -24.61 9.39 -0.46
N GLU A 371 -24.91 10.65 -0.80
CA GLU A 371 -24.17 11.84 -0.32
C GLU A 371 -24.12 11.94 1.21
N ILE A 372 -25.12 11.37 1.91
CA ILE A 372 -25.26 11.46 3.35
C ILE A 372 -24.32 10.48 4.10
N HIS A 373 -24.08 9.28 3.57
CA HIS A 373 -23.32 8.25 4.29
C HIS A 373 -21.89 8.08 3.82
N ALA A 374 -21.55 8.59 2.62
CA ALA A 374 -20.19 8.52 2.10
C ALA A 374 -19.17 9.23 3.00
N VAL A 375 -19.53 10.39 3.57
CA VAL A 375 -18.67 11.15 4.50
C VAL A 375 -18.37 10.32 5.76
N ALA A 376 -19.38 9.70 6.35
CA ALA A 376 -19.21 8.87 7.55
C ALA A 376 -18.32 7.64 7.31
N ILE A 377 -18.43 7.02 6.12
CA ILE A 377 -17.58 5.90 5.71
C ILE A 377 -16.14 6.36 5.44
N ASP A 378 -15.96 7.52 4.81
CA ASP A 378 -14.63 8.08 4.56
C ASP A 378 -13.91 8.44 5.87
N ASP A 379 -14.63 9.04 6.83
CA ASP A 379 -14.12 9.32 8.19
C ASP A 379 -13.77 8.03 8.93
N PHE A 380 -14.59 6.98 8.77
CA PHE A 380 -14.35 5.66 9.34
C PHE A 380 -13.06 5.04 8.79
N LEU A 381 -12.87 5.05 7.47
CA LEU A 381 -11.65 4.52 6.84
C LEU A 381 -10.40 5.28 7.28
N ALA A 382 -10.50 6.59 7.48
CA ALA A 382 -9.41 7.41 8.00
C ALA A 382 -9.12 7.14 9.49
N ALA A 383 -10.15 7.11 10.34
CA ALA A 383 -10.01 6.91 11.79
C ALA A 383 -9.46 5.51 12.15
N THR A 384 -9.80 4.50 11.36
CA THR A 384 -9.28 3.13 11.51
C THR A 384 -7.87 2.95 10.95
N GLY A 385 -7.32 3.95 10.26
CA GLY A 385 -6.03 3.85 9.56
C GLY A 385 -6.07 2.97 8.29
N ILE A 386 -7.24 2.44 7.92
CA ILE A 386 -7.40 1.61 6.71
C ILE A 386 -7.11 2.44 5.45
N ARG A 387 -7.48 3.72 5.45
CA ARG A 387 -7.01 4.71 4.47
C ARG A 387 -5.79 5.41 5.03
N THR A 388 -4.62 5.19 4.45
CA THR A 388 -3.35 5.76 4.94
C THR A 388 -3.03 7.09 4.25
N ILE A 389 -2.62 8.10 5.03
CA ILE A 389 -2.25 9.43 4.53
C ILE A 389 -0.73 9.56 4.27
N ASP A 390 0.10 8.59 4.64
CA ASP A 390 1.56 8.70 4.56
C ASP A 390 2.26 7.40 4.11
N THR A 391 3.10 7.49 3.09
CA THR A 391 3.87 6.43 2.41
C THR A 391 5.25 6.23 3.04
N ARG A 392 5.34 6.19 4.37
CA ARG A 392 6.59 5.72 4.98
C ARG A 392 6.77 4.26 4.59
N ARG A 393 7.70 3.99 3.66
CA ARG A 393 8.23 2.66 3.40
C ARG A 393 8.63 2.09 4.76
N ARG A 394 7.83 1.16 5.28
CA ARG A 394 8.20 0.44 6.50
C ARG A 394 9.48 -0.35 6.20
N ASN A 395 10.39 -0.36 7.17
CA ASN A 395 11.49 -1.31 7.18
C ASN A 395 10.88 -2.67 7.52
N LEU A 396 10.85 -3.58 6.54
CA LEU A 396 10.41 -4.96 6.76
C LEU A 396 11.38 -5.64 7.71
N ASP A 397 10.85 -6.48 8.60
CA ASP A 397 11.63 -7.25 9.58
C ASP A 397 11.47 -8.77 9.38
N LEU A 398 12.23 -9.57 10.13
CA LEU A 398 12.23 -11.04 10.03
C LEU A 398 10.83 -11.65 10.20
N TRP A 399 9.98 -11.07 11.05
CA TRP A 399 8.63 -11.58 11.27
C TRP A 399 7.70 -11.22 10.11
N ASP A 400 7.82 -10.01 9.58
CA ASP A 400 7.08 -9.56 8.40
C ASP A 400 7.44 -10.37 7.14
N LEU A 401 8.65 -10.92 7.11
CA LEU A 401 9.10 -11.77 6.02
C LEU A 401 8.62 -13.22 6.16
N TYR A 402 7.96 -13.66 7.22
CA TYR A 402 7.45 -15.03 7.30
C TYR A 402 6.42 -15.31 6.17
N PRO A 403 6.43 -16.47 5.46
CA PRO A 403 7.17 -17.73 5.67
C PRO A 403 8.59 -17.77 5.06
N TRP A 404 9.21 -16.61 4.93
CA TRP A 404 10.59 -16.37 4.51
C TRP A 404 10.93 -16.74 3.07
N GLN A 405 9.93 -16.77 2.19
CA GLN A 405 10.11 -16.96 0.75
C GLN A 405 9.76 -15.68 0.01
N HIS A 406 10.78 -14.94 -0.39
CA HIS A 406 10.63 -13.63 -1.03
C HIS A 406 11.66 -13.42 -2.13
N GLY A 407 11.37 -12.50 -3.04
CA GLY A 407 12.34 -12.08 -4.05
C GLY A 407 13.55 -11.40 -3.42
N GLU A 408 14.72 -11.53 -4.05
CA GLU A 408 15.98 -10.97 -3.56
C GLU A 408 15.89 -9.47 -3.25
N ARG A 409 15.16 -8.71 -4.06
CA ARG A 409 14.94 -7.27 -3.84
C ARG A 409 14.26 -6.97 -2.50
N VAL A 410 13.34 -7.83 -2.06
CA VAL A 410 12.64 -7.67 -0.76
C VAL A 410 13.62 -7.94 0.38
N TRP A 411 14.41 -9.01 0.27
CA TRP A 411 15.47 -9.33 1.25
C TRP A 411 16.51 -8.21 1.36
N ARG A 412 17.00 -7.68 0.25
CA ARG A 412 17.97 -6.56 0.25
C ARG A 412 17.37 -5.26 0.77
N ALA A 413 16.05 -5.06 0.65
CA ALA A 413 15.38 -3.92 1.25
C ALA A 413 15.24 -4.04 2.77
N ALA A 414 15.06 -5.25 3.28
CA ALA A 414 14.94 -5.52 4.72
C ALA A 414 16.31 -5.59 5.42
N TYR A 415 17.30 -6.25 4.81
CA TYR A 415 18.59 -6.56 5.39
C TYR A 415 19.73 -6.33 4.38
N PRO A 416 20.00 -5.08 3.97
CA PRO A 416 20.90 -4.76 2.86
C PRO A 416 22.32 -5.32 3.04
N ASP A 417 22.82 -5.34 4.28
CA ASP A 417 24.20 -5.72 4.58
C ASP A 417 24.40 -7.24 4.82
N ASP A 418 23.31 -8.00 4.96
CA ASP A 418 23.37 -9.41 5.36
C ASP A 418 23.15 -10.40 4.21
N VAL A 419 22.41 -10.02 3.16
CA VAL A 419 21.95 -10.97 2.12
C VAL A 419 23.09 -11.78 1.53
N ASP A 420 24.18 -11.14 1.12
CA ASP A 420 25.30 -11.81 0.46
C ASP A 420 26.02 -12.79 1.41
N ARG A 421 26.22 -12.37 2.66
CA ARG A 421 26.83 -13.20 3.71
C ARG A 421 25.97 -14.43 4.02
N LEU A 422 24.66 -14.24 4.15
CA LEU A 422 23.71 -15.32 4.45
C LEU A 422 23.54 -16.28 3.27
N ALA A 423 23.58 -15.79 2.03
CA ALA A 423 23.57 -16.62 0.84
C ALA A 423 24.86 -17.47 0.74
N GLN A 424 26.02 -16.87 0.99
CA GLN A 424 27.29 -17.59 1.03
C GLN A 424 27.30 -18.67 2.13
N ALA A 425 26.71 -18.38 3.29
CA ALA A 425 26.56 -19.33 4.40
C ALA A 425 25.44 -20.36 4.21
N GLN A 426 24.73 -20.37 3.07
CA GLN A 426 23.59 -21.26 2.78
C GLN A 426 22.43 -21.14 3.78
N VAL A 427 22.32 -19.98 4.43
CA VAL A 427 21.20 -19.60 5.31
C VAL A 427 20.04 -19.06 4.48
N LEU A 428 20.33 -18.22 3.47
CA LEU A 428 19.39 -17.88 2.40
C LEU A 428 19.69 -18.77 1.19
N ARG A 429 18.71 -19.57 0.76
CA ARG A 429 18.86 -20.51 -0.36
C ARG A 429 17.99 -20.09 -1.55
N PRO A 430 18.45 -20.29 -2.79
CA PRO A 430 17.59 -20.11 -3.95
C PRO A 430 16.33 -20.97 -3.84
N VAL A 431 15.17 -20.36 -4.04
CA VAL A 431 13.86 -21.03 -4.09
C VAL A 431 13.08 -20.54 -5.30
N GLU A 432 12.16 -21.38 -5.77
CA GLU A 432 11.17 -20.99 -6.76
C GLU A 432 9.91 -20.51 -6.03
N LEU A 433 9.53 -19.26 -6.28
CA LEU A 433 8.42 -18.61 -5.60
C LEU A 433 7.09 -19.06 -6.23
N ALA A 434 6.14 -19.49 -5.40
CA ALA A 434 4.79 -19.87 -5.83
C ALA A 434 3.97 -18.66 -6.34
N ALA A 435 4.29 -17.47 -5.84
CA ALA A 435 3.64 -16.22 -6.25
C ALA A 435 4.64 -15.06 -6.15
N VAL A 436 4.62 -14.16 -7.14
CA VAL A 436 5.58 -13.06 -7.26
C VAL A 436 4.89 -11.72 -7.52
N ALA A 437 5.42 -10.63 -6.97
CA ALA A 437 4.87 -9.31 -7.24
C ALA A 437 4.96 -9.01 -8.75
N HIS A 438 3.93 -8.41 -9.33
CA HIS A 438 3.98 -8.02 -10.74
C HIS A 438 5.09 -6.97 -10.94
N PRO A 439 6.05 -7.16 -11.87
CA PRO A 439 7.23 -6.28 -11.96
C PRO A 439 6.86 -4.83 -12.30
N ASP A 440 5.88 -4.63 -13.19
CA ASP A 440 5.39 -3.28 -13.56
C ASP A 440 4.32 -2.75 -12.59
N ARG A 441 3.80 -3.61 -11.72
CA ARG A 441 2.65 -3.33 -10.86
C ARG A 441 2.83 -4.00 -9.49
N PRO A 442 3.94 -3.75 -8.78
CA PRO A 442 4.31 -4.52 -7.58
C PRO A 442 3.30 -4.35 -6.43
N ARG A 443 2.46 -3.31 -6.52
CA ARG A 443 1.38 -3.00 -5.60
C ARG A 443 0.10 -3.80 -5.86
N HIS A 444 -0.15 -4.34 -7.06
CA HIS A 444 -1.39 -5.03 -7.43
C HIS A 444 -1.49 -6.50 -6.97
N GLY A 445 -0.84 -6.82 -5.85
CA GLY A 445 -0.76 -8.17 -5.31
C GLY A 445 0.24 -9.07 -6.04
N ARG A 446 0.37 -10.30 -5.54
CA ARG A 446 1.21 -11.33 -6.13
C ARG A 446 0.48 -12.01 -7.29
N VAL A 447 1.22 -12.23 -8.36
CA VAL A 447 0.85 -13.06 -9.50
C VAL A 447 1.16 -14.49 -9.11
N VAL A 448 0.14 -15.33 -9.07
CA VAL A 448 0.26 -16.77 -8.79
C VAL A 448 0.59 -17.48 -10.09
N ARG A 449 1.54 -18.42 -10.07
CA ARG A 449 1.84 -19.24 -11.24
C ARG A 449 0.67 -20.18 -11.53
N ALA A 450 0.05 -20.04 -12.69
CA ALA A 450 -0.89 -20.99 -13.25
C ALA A 450 -0.15 -22.17 -13.90
N GLU A 451 -0.88 -23.27 -14.08
CA GLU A 451 -0.46 -24.38 -14.95
C GLU A 451 -0.06 -23.79 -16.32
N ASP A 452 1.06 -24.25 -16.90
CA ASP A 452 1.67 -23.78 -18.16
C ASP A 452 2.58 -22.53 -18.10
N GLY A 453 2.96 -22.04 -16.91
CA GLY A 453 3.97 -20.97 -16.79
C GLY A 453 3.44 -19.55 -17.03
N PHE A 454 2.13 -19.41 -17.14
CA PHE A 454 1.46 -18.11 -17.05
C PHE A 454 1.31 -17.69 -15.60
N GLY A 455 1.53 -16.42 -15.32
CA GLY A 455 1.17 -15.79 -14.07
C GLY A 455 -0.21 -15.17 -14.15
N VAL A 456 -1.08 -15.51 -13.20
CA VAL A 456 -2.42 -14.94 -13.06
C VAL A 456 -2.48 -14.13 -11.76
N SER A 457 -2.88 -12.88 -11.85
CA SER A 457 -3.07 -12.03 -10.67
C SER A 457 -4.43 -12.30 -10.03
N LEU A 458 -4.50 -12.12 -8.70
CA LEU A 458 -5.78 -12.00 -8.00
C LEU A 458 -6.50 -10.67 -8.31
N ASP A 459 -5.80 -9.72 -8.94
CA ASP A 459 -6.41 -8.51 -9.50
C ASP A 459 -6.83 -8.74 -10.95
N GLU A 460 -8.14 -8.76 -11.20
CA GLU A 460 -8.75 -9.02 -12.52
C GLU A 460 -8.31 -8.01 -13.61
N ASP A 461 -7.84 -6.83 -13.20
CA ASP A 461 -7.35 -5.75 -14.08
C ASP A 461 -5.88 -5.95 -14.50
N VAL A 462 -5.20 -6.94 -13.90
CA VAL A 462 -3.85 -7.35 -14.28
C VAL A 462 -3.97 -8.55 -15.23
N PRO A 463 -3.72 -8.37 -16.53
CA PRO A 463 -3.87 -9.44 -17.49
C PRO A 463 -2.87 -10.58 -17.20
N PRO A 464 -3.22 -11.83 -17.51
CA PRO A 464 -2.27 -12.93 -17.45
C PRO A 464 -1.04 -12.65 -18.32
N ARG A 465 0.14 -13.05 -17.85
CA ARG A 465 1.41 -12.92 -18.59
C ARG A 465 2.23 -14.18 -18.46
N VAL A 466 3.20 -14.38 -19.34
CA VAL A 466 4.22 -15.43 -19.15
C VAL A 466 5.17 -15.00 -18.03
N LEU A 467 5.48 -15.92 -17.11
CA LEU A 467 6.51 -15.71 -16.09
C LEU A 467 7.82 -16.35 -16.56
N THR A 468 8.90 -15.58 -16.48
CA THR A 468 10.26 -16.08 -16.76
C THR A 468 10.84 -16.78 -15.53
N SER A 469 11.91 -17.56 -15.72
CA SER A 469 12.64 -18.18 -14.59
C SER A 469 13.19 -17.13 -13.61
N THR A 470 13.56 -15.95 -14.10
CA THR A 470 14.00 -14.83 -13.27
C THR A 470 12.84 -14.21 -12.49
N ASP A 471 11.64 -14.17 -13.07
CA ASP A 471 10.45 -13.61 -12.37
C ASP A 471 10.09 -14.42 -11.12
N VAL A 472 10.25 -15.75 -11.16
CA VAL A 472 9.91 -16.67 -10.07
C VAL A 472 11.10 -17.03 -9.18
N SER A 473 12.29 -16.48 -9.45
CA SER A 473 13.47 -16.73 -8.63
C SER A 473 13.43 -15.90 -7.34
N GLY A 474 13.63 -16.55 -6.20
CA GLY A 474 13.69 -15.89 -4.90
C GLY A 474 14.69 -16.53 -3.96
N LEU A 475 14.69 -16.04 -2.73
CA LEU A 475 15.48 -16.57 -1.63
C LEU A 475 14.54 -17.03 -0.50
N GLY A 476 14.80 -18.25 -0.02
CA GLY A 476 14.16 -18.87 1.13
C GLY A 476 15.09 -18.87 2.33
N LEU A 477 14.62 -18.45 3.50
CA LEU A 477 15.39 -18.60 4.74
C LEU A 477 15.27 -20.03 5.29
N ASP A 478 16.41 -20.67 5.49
CA ASP A 478 16.50 -21.89 6.31
C ASP A 478 16.65 -21.47 7.78
N GLY A 479 15.55 -21.56 8.53
CA GLY A 479 15.54 -21.22 9.96
C GLY A 479 16.54 -22.03 10.78
N GLY A 480 16.76 -23.31 10.46
CA GLY A 480 17.74 -24.14 11.16
C GLY A 480 19.17 -23.68 10.93
N ALA A 481 19.51 -23.34 9.67
CA ALA A 481 20.81 -22.78 9.32
C ALA A 481 21.05 -21.41 9.97
N LEU A 482 20.01 -20.57 10.06
CA LEU A 482 20.09 -19.27 10.75
C LEU A 482 20.37 -19.44 12.25
N LEU A 483 19.64 -20.33 12.94
CA LEU A 483 19.85 -20.61 14.37
C LEU A 483 21.27 -21.14 14.62
N ALA A 484 21.76 -22.03 13.76
CA ALA A 484 23.14 -22.55 13.84
C ALA A 484 24.18 -21.44 13.63
N SER A 485 23.95 -20.54 12.67
CA SER A 485 24.81 -19.37 12.43
C SER A 485 24.85 -18.45 13.65
N TRP A 486 23.69 -18.13 14.25
CA TRP A 486 23.63 -17.32 15.47
C TRP A 486 24.35 -17.97 16.65
N ARG A 487 24.17 -19.28 16.85
CA ARG A 487 24.88 -20.00 17.91
C ARG A 487 26.39 -19.92 17.78
N ALA A 488 26.90 -20.15 16.56
CA ALA A 488 28.32 -20.04 16.27
C ALA A 488 28.82 -18.61 16.48
N ALA A 489 28.10 -17.61 15.96
CA ALA A 489 28.46 -16.20 16.07
C ALA A 489 28.43 -15.69 17.52
N LEU A 490 27.54 -16.20 18.36
CA LEU A 490 27.40 -15.79 19.76
C LEU A 490 28.23 -16.63 20.74
N GLY A 491 28.96 -17.63 20.26
CA GLY A 491 29.73 -18.57 21.07
C GLY A 491 28.87 -19.21 22.17
N LEU A 492 27.72 -19.79 21.77
CA LEU A 492 26.78 -20.44 22.69
C LEU A 492 27.12 -21.93 22.87
N ASP A 493 27.08 -22.37 24.12
CA ASP A 493 27.19 -23.76 24.55
C ASP A 493 25.79 -24.43 24.64
N GLY A 494 25.77 -25.76 24.76
CA GLY A 494 24.55 -26.57 24.89
C GLY A 494 23.80 -26.80 23.57
N ASP A 495 22.65 -27.48 23.58
CA ASP A 495 21.86 -27.80 22.38
C ASP A 495 20.73 -26.80 22.11
N THR A 496 20.34 -26.67 20.84
CA THR A 496 19.16 -25.89 20.45
C THR A 496 17.89 -26.66 20.82
N HIS A 497 16.97 -26.02 21.54
CA HIS A 497 15.68 -26.63 21.88
C HIS A 497 14.54 -25.88 21.19
N ASP A 498 13.77 -26.56 20.36
CA ASP A 498 12.54 -26.03 19.78
C ASP A 498 11.40 -26.13 20.80
N LEU A 499 10.88 -24.98 21.22
CA LEU A 499 9.74 -24.89 22.14
C LEU A 499 8.39 -24.84 21.40
N GLY A 500 8.43 -24.93 20.08
CA GLY A 500 7.33 -24.78 19.15
C GLY A 500 7.17 -23.34 18.70
N ASP A 501 6.49 -23.17 17.57
CA ASP A 501 5.97 -21.88 17.12
C ASP A 501 7.03 -20.81 16.80
N GLY A 502 8.22 -21.24 16.38
CA GLY A 502 9.35 -20.36 16.08
C GLY A 502 10.06 -19.81 17.31
N VAL A 503 9.80 -20.40 18.49
CA VAL A 503 10.50 -20.10 19.74
C VAL A 503 11.59 -21.16 19.95
N HIS A 504 12.85 -20.73 19.93
CA HIS A 504 14.00 -21.63 20.06
C HIS A 504 14.92 -21.18 21.19
N VAL A 505 15.25 -22.07 22.12
CA VAL A 505 16.38 -21.84 23.03
C VAL A 505 17.65 -22.05 22.21
N LEU A 506 18.41 -20.97 21.99
CA LEU A 506 19.63 -21.03 21.20
C LEU A 506 20.77 -21.68 21.96
N GLY A 507 20.80 -21.58 23.28
CA GLY A 507 21.92 -22.08 24.09
C GLY A 507 22.33 -21.07 25.15
N GLU A 508 23.47 -21.35 25.77
CA GLU A 508 23.91 -20.68 26.99
C GLU A 508 25.33 -20.13 26.86
N ARG A 509 25.65 -19.14 27.68
CA ARG A 509 27.01 -18.62 27.81
C ARG A 509 27.28 -18.14 29.23
N GLY A 510 28.42 -18.55 29.76
CA GLY A 510 28.91 -18.10 31.05
C GLY A 510 29.76 -16.84 30.98
N PHE A 511 29.52 -15.90 31.90
CA PHE A 511 30.38 -14.76 32.19
C PHE A 511 30.65 -14.74 33.70
N ASP A 512 31.81 -15.25 34.13
CA ASP A 512 32.13 -15.49 35.53
C ASP A 512 31.02 -16.32 36.25
N SER A 513 30.27 -15.69 37.16
CA SER A 513 29.16 -16.29 37.93
C SER A 513 27.78 -16.08 37.29
N VAL A 514 27.71 -15.44 36.13
CA VAL A 514 26.46 -15.16 35.43
C VAL A 514 26.32 -16.15 34.27
N GLN A 515 25.30 -16.99 34.33
CA GLN A 515 24.89 -17.84 33.21
C GLN A 515 23.79 -17.13 32.44
N CYS A 516 24.00 -16.93 31.15
CA CYS A 516 23.08 -16.26 30.24
C CYS A 516 22.50 -17.26 29.24
N THR A 517 21.18 -17.25 29.05
CA THR A 517 20.50 -18.07 28.05
C THR A 517 19.84 -17.18 27.00
N VAL A 518 20.05 -17.48 25.73
CA VAL A 518 19.44 -16.74 24.61
C VAL A 518 18.29 -17.54 24.03
N VAL A 519 17.13 -16.90 23.88
CA VAL A 519 15.95 -17.48 23.22
C VAL A 519 15.65 -16.69 21.95
N ALA A 520 15.68 -17.33 20.80
CA ALA A 520 15.33 -16.73 19.51
C ALA A 520 13.82 -16.82 19.25
N LEU A 521 13.24 -15.70 18.80
CA LEU A 521 11.88 -15.63 18.27
C LEU A 521 11.96 -15.39 16.76
N LEU A 522 11.86 -16.46 15.97
CA LEU A 522 11.95 -16.37 14.50
C LEU A 522 10.68 -15.79 13.87
N ARG A 523 9.54 -15.94 14.54
CA ARG A 523 8.25 -15.34 14.17
C ARG A 523 7.49 -14.90 15.41
N GLN A 524 6.38 -14.20 15.23
CA GLN A 524 5.50 -13.81 16.32
C GLN A 524 4.88 -15.06 16.98
N PRO A 525 5.09 -15.28 18.29
CA PRO A 525 4.48 -16.40 19.00
C PRO A 525 2.94 -16.25 19.06
N THR A 526 2.24 -17.35 18.83
CA THR A 526 0.80 -17.58 19.04
C THR A 526 0.44 -17.79 20.51
N PHE A 527 1.41 -18.20 21.33
CA PHE A 527 1.21 -18.35 22.77
C PHE A 527 0.88 -17.00 23.40
N ASP A 528 -0.06 -16.98 24.35
CA ASP A 528 -0.13 -15.83 25.26
C ASP A 528 1.18 -15.68 26.03
N ALA A 529 1.44 -14.45 26.47
CA ALA A 529 2.67 -14.07 27.15
C ALA A 529 2.97 -14.94 28.39
N ALA A 530 1.94 -15.35 29.14
CA ALA A 530 2.10 -16.15 30.35
C ALA A 530 2.57 -17.57 30.04
N ASN A 531 1.97 -18.19 29.02
CA ASN A 531 2.32 -19.51 28.53
C ASN A 531 3.71 -19.55 27.88
N LEU A 532 4.05 -18.52 27.08
CA LEU A 532 5.40 -18.37 26.55
C LEU A 532 6.43 -18.28 27.68
N GLY A 533 6.17 -17.43 28.68
CA GLY A 533 7.03 -17.28 29.85
C GLY A 533 7.21 -18.60 30.62
N LYS A 534 6.14 -19.37 30.80
CA LYS A 534 6.18 -20.68 31.48
C LYS A 534 7.01 -21.70 30.70
N ARG A 535 6.83 -21.80 29.38
CA ARG A 535 7.59 -22.72 28.51
C ARG A 535 9.09 -22.43 28.54
N ILE A 536 9.46 -21.15 28.43
CA ILE A 536 10.86 -20.74 28.52
C ILE A 536 11.43 -21.12 29.89
N ARG A 537 10.74 -20.77 30.99
CA ARG A 537 11.20 -21.13 32.36
C ARG A 537 11.39 -22.63 32.58
N SER A 538 10.57 -23.48 31.94
CA SER A 538 10.74 -24.94 32.03
C SER A 538 11.88 -25.51 31.20
N ALA A 539 12.36 -24.75 30.21
CA ALA A 539 13.39 -25.20 29.26
C ALA A 539 14.79 -24.64 29.56
N VAL A 540 14.90 -23.61 30.40
CA VAL A 540 16.18 -22.99 30.76
C VAL A 540 16.68 -23.43 32.13
N MET A 541 17.98 -23.33 32.38
CA MET A 541 18.53 -23.63 33.70
C MET A 541 17.96 -22.70 34.80
N PRO A 542 17.61 -23.24 35.98
CA PRO A 542 17.18 -22.43 37.10
C PRO A 542 18.23 -21.36 37.47
N GLY A 543 17.80 -20.10 37.55
CA GLY A 543 18.67 -18.97 37.90
C GLY A 543 19.49 -18.38 36.75
N ALA A 544 19.39 -18.93 35.53
CA ALA A 544 19.98 -18.33 34.35
C ALA A 544 19.30 -16.99 34.01
N VAL A 545 20.10 -16.04 33.52
CA VAL A 545 19.63 -14.76 33.01
C VAL A 545 19.17 -14.97 31.58
N VAL A 546 17.88 -14.78 31.32
CA VAL A 546 17.28 -15.04 30.00
C VAL A 546 16.96 -13.73 29.29
N ALA A 547 17.25 -13.66 28.00
CA ALA A 547 16.71 -12.61 27.13
C ALA A 547 16.23 -13.17 25.79
N LEU A 548 15.27 -12.48 25.19
CA LEU A 548 14.64 -12.84 23.93
C LEU A 548 15.29 -12.06 22.78
N LEU A 549 15.71 -12.75 21.73
CA LEU A 549 16.15 -12.14 20.49
C LEU A 549 14.95 -12.00 19.55
N ALA A 550 14.56 -10.77 19.24
CA ALA A 550 13.41 -10.46 18.38
C ALA A 550 13.65 -9.17 17.57
N PRO A 551 12.90 -8.92 16.49
CA PRO A 551 13.06 -7.71 15.70
C PRO A 551 12.80 -6.41 16.48
N PRO A 552 13.35 -5.27 16.04
CA PRO A 552 13.19 -3.99 16.73
C PRO A 552 11.70 -3.61 16.87
N GLY A 553 11.29 -3.22 18.08
CA GLY A 553 9.89 -2.85 18.37
C GLY A 553 8.94 -4.04 18.58
N ARG A 554 9.41 -5.29 18.41
CA ARG A 554 8.63 -6.50 18.64
C ARG A 554 8.85 -7.04 20.05
N ALA A 555 8.29 -6.36 21.05
CA ALA A 555 8.35 -6.81 22.43
C ALA A 555 7.40 -7.99 22.69
N SER A 556 7.81 -8.90 23.58
CA SER A 556 6.96 -9.94 24.14
C SER A 556 6.72 -9.66 25.62
N ASP A 557 5.46 -9.65 26.05
CA ASP A 557 5.07 -9.47 27.46
C ASP A 557 5.38 -10.71 28.33
N SER A 558 6.22 -11.64 27.86
CA SER A 558 6.54 -12.90 28.55
C SER A 558 7.33 -12.76 29.86
N GLY A 559 7.64 -11.53 30.27
CA GLY A 559 8.39 -11.21 31.48
C GLY A 559 9.91 -11.37 31.35
N PHE A 560 10.43 -11.43 30.12
CA PHE A 560 11.85 -11.48 29.82
C PHE A 560 12.26 -10.25 29.00
N PRO A 561 13.46 -9.69 29.22
CA PRO A 561 13.97 -8.59 28.42
C PRO A 561 14.12 -9.00 26.96
N THR A 562 13.81 -8.08 26.04
CA THR A 562 13.98 -8.28 24.60
C THR A 562 15.23 -7.56 24.10
N VAL A 563 16.08 -8.25 23.35
CA VAL A 563 17.25 -7.76 22.66
C VAL A 563 16.89 -7.60 21.19
N ALA A 564 16.98 -6.37 20.68
CA ALA A 564 16.62 -6.07 19.30
C ALA A 564 17.58 -6.74 18.30
N LEU A 565 17.02 -7.28 17.22
CA LEU A 565 17.75 -7.84 16.10
C LEU A 565 17.99 -6.75 15.05
N ASP A 566 19.16 -6.09 15.10
CA ASP A 566 19.50 -5.00 14.16
C ASP A 566 19.92 -5.52 12.77
N GLY A 567 20.25 -6.81 12.69
CA GLY A 567 20.62 -7.53 11.48
C GLY A 567 20.57 -9.04 11.73
N LEU A 568 20.46 -9.81 10.67
CA LEU A 568 20.45 -11.28 10.71
C LEU A 568 21.85 -11.87 10.88
N ALA A 569 22.92 -11.15 10.53
CA ALA A 569 24.27 -11.56 10.88
C ALA A 569 24.69 -10.92 12.22
N LEU A 570 24.70 -11.71 13.29
CA LEU A 570 25.00 -11.20 14.63
C LEU A 570 26.50 -11.03 14.85
N GLU A 571 26.87 -9.92 15.47
CA GLU A 571 28.21 -9.70 16.02
C GLU A 571 28.22 -9.98 17.53
N GLU A 572 29.09 -10.89 17.95
CA GLU A 572 29.18 -11.42 19.30
C GLU A 572 29.18 -10.31 20.38
N ARG A 573 30.14 -9.39 20.29
CA ARG A 573 30.37 -8.37 21.33
C ARG A 573 29.24 -7.36 21.40
N ALA A 574 28.75 -6.91 20.23
CA ALA A 574 27.64 -5.96 20.14
C ALA A 574 26.33 -6.57 20.64
N PHE A 575 26.08 -7.85 20.36
CA PHE A 575 24.94 -8.58 20.90
C PHE A 575 25.02 -8.69 22.42
N TRP A 576 26.11 -9.23 22.96
CA TRP A 576 26.23 -9.48 24.41
C TRP A 576 26.16 -8.20 25.23
N ARG A 577 26.71 -7.09 24.74
CA ARG A 577 26.54 -5.78 25.36
C ARG A 577 25.06 -5.41 25.51
N ARG A 578 24.29 -5.52 24.43
CA ARG A 578 22.84 -5.21 24.45
C ARG A 578 22.07 -6.16 25.34
N PHE A 579 22.41 -7.45 25.31
CA PHE A 579 21.85 -8.47 26.19
C PHE A 579 22.06 -8.12 27.66
N LEU A 580 23.30 -7.84 28.07
CA LEU A 580 23.67 -7.59 29.47
C LEU A 580 23.05 -6.29 30.01
N ILE A 581 22.87 -5.29 29.14
CA ILE A 581 22.15 -4.04 29.45
C ILE A 581 20.65 -4.34 29.63
N ALA A 582 20.02 -5.02 28.66
CA ALA A 582 18.60 -5.32 28.69
C ALA A 582 18.22 -6.19 29.90
N ALA A 583 19.10 -7.13 30.28
CA ALA A 583 18.92 -7.99 31.44
C ALA A 583 19.36 -7.36 32.78
N ALA A 584 19.86 -6.13 32.78
CA ALA A 584 20.32 -5.40 33.97
C ALA A 584 21.37 -6.16 34.82
N VAL A 585 22.27 -6.92 34.18
CA VAL A 585 23.33 -7.69 34.85
C VAL A 585 24.75 -7.20 34.53
N GLY A 586 24.88 -6.07 33.84
CA GLY A 586 26.16 -5.53 33.37
C GLY A 586 27.23 -5.31 34.45
N THR A 587 26.86 -5.01 35.70
CA THR A 587 27.83 -4.83 36.80
C THR A 587 28.41 -6.16 37.31
N ARG A 588 27.72 -7.27 37.06
CA ARG A 588 28.14 -8.62 37.49
C ARG A 588 29.08 -9.29 36.50
N VAL A 589 29.36 -8.68 35.35
CA VAL A 589 30.22 -9.23 34.29
C VAL A 589 31.41 -8.32 34.00
N PRO A 590 32.51 -8.85 33.41
CA PRO A 590 33.68 -8.06 33.09
C PRO A 590 33.36 -6.85 32.18
N ALA A 591 33.99 -5.70 32.44
CA ALA A 591 33.73 -4.45 31.71
C ALA A 591 33.89 -4.57 30.19
N ILE A 592 34.76 -5.46 29.71
CA ILE A 592 34.97 -5.72 28.27
C ILE A 592 33.68 -6.06 27.50
N TRP A 593 32.72 -6.71 28.16
CA TRP A 593 31.45 -7.15 27.58
C TRP A 593 30.36 -6.07 27.59
N ARG A 594 30.52 -5.01 28.39
CA ARG A 594 29.60 -3.85 28.42
C ARG A 594 30.17 -2.59 27.77
N ALA A 595 31.48 -2.56 27.57
CA ALA A 595 32.16 -1.45 26.92
C ALA A 595 31.59 -1.22 25.51
N PRO A 596 31.42 0.05 25.08
CA PRO A 596 31.23 0.38 23.67
C PRO A 596 32.47 -0.01 22.84
N ASP A 597 32.56 0.45 21.60
CA ASP A 597 33.70 0.17 20.69
C ASP A 597 35.00 0.90 21.11
N ALA A 598 35.32 0.80 22.40
CA ALA A 598 36.57 1.21 23.01
C ALA A 598 37.62 0.13 22.78
N ARG A 599 38.79 0.57 22.32
CA ARG A 599 39.96 -0.30 22.18
C ARG A 599 40.50 -0.70 23.54
N LEU A 600 40.68 0.25 24.45
CA LEU A 600 41.12 -0.01 25.82
C LEU A 600 39.92 -0.11 26.77
N VAL A 601 39.82 -1.19 27.51
CA VAL A 601 38.78 -1.38 28.54
C VAL A 601 39.45 -1.60 29.89
N VAL A 602 39.06 -0.82 30.90
CA VAL A 602 39.52 -0.97 32.28
C VAL A 602 38.31 -1.37 33.13
N ASP A 603 38.37 -2.51 33.81
CA ASP A 603 37.38 -2.92 34.82
C ASP A 603 37.94 -2.61 36.20
N LYS A 604 37.39 -1.58 36.86
CA LYS A 604 37.87 -1.16 38.18
C LYS A 604 37.50 -2.13 39.29
N GLY A 605 36.33 -2.77 39.18
CA GLY A 605 35.87 -3.74 40.17
C GLY A 605 36.72 -5.01 40.17
N ARG A 606 37.19 -5.44 39.00
CA ARG A 606 38.03 -6.63 38.82
C ARG A 606 39.52 -6.33 38.68
N MET A 607 39.92 -5.06 38.69
CA MET A 607 41.30 -4.62 38.47
C MET A 607 41.96 -5.24 37.24
N SER A 608 41.24 -5.24 36.12
CA SER A 608 41.65 -5.89 34.87
C SER A 608 41.63 -4.90 33.71
N VAL A 609 42.51 -5.12 32.73
CA VAL A 609 42.65 -4.26 31.55
C VAL A 609 42.66 -5.12 30.30
N TRP A 610 41.96 -4.67 29.26
CA TRP A 610 41.99 -5.26 27.92
C TRP A 610 42.33 -4.20 26.89
N LEU A 611 43.04 -4.59 25.84
CA LEU A 611 43.27 -3.77 24.63
C LEU A 611 42.90 -4.59 23.41
N ASP A 612 41.98 -4.08 22.58
CA ASP A 612 41.46 -4.76 21.39
C ASP A 612 40.93 -6.18 21.71
N GLY A 613 40.31 -6.32 22.88
CA GLY A 613 39.78 -7.59 23.40
C GLY A 613 40.81 -8.48 24.08
N ILE A 614 42.10 -8.15 24.02
CA ILE A 614 43.18 -8.97 24.56
C ILE A 614 43.47 -8.55 26.01
N PRO A 615 43.48 -9.48 26.98
CA PRO A 615 43.80 -9.16 28.37
C PRO A 615 45.27 -8.73 28.49
N ILE A 616 45.50 -7.65 29.22
CA ILE A 616 46.84 -7.11 29.48
C ILE A 616 47.35 -7.66 30.81
N ASP A 617 48.54 -8.25 30.77
CA ASP A 617 49.16 -8.91 31.92
C ASP A 617 49.81 -7.88 32.85
N VAL A 618 48.95 -7.15 33.55
CA VAL A 618 49.32 -6.24 34.64
C VAL A 618 48.79 -6.79 35.95
N ALA A 619 49.68 -6.92 36.95
CA ALA A 619 49.27 -7.37 38.27
C ALA A 619 48.20 -6.44 38.86
N SER A 620 47.18 -7.04 39.50
CA SER A 620 46.09 -6.31 40.15
C SER A 620 46.62 -5.30 41.16
N ASP A 621 46.10 -4.07 41.13
CA ASP A 621 46.53 -2.92 41.93
C ASP A 621 48.00 -2.48 41.79
N SER A 622 48.71 -3.00 40.79
CA SER A 622 50.07 -2.53 40.49
C SER A 622 50.07 -1.05 40.07
N ALA A 623 51.22 -0.39 40.23
CA ALA A 623 51.38 0.97 39.72
C ALA A 623 51.09 1.05 38.21
N ALA A 624 51.42 0.01 37.43
CA ALA A 624 51.10 -0.05 36.00
C ALA A 624 49.59 -0.04 35.75
N TYR A 625 48.83 -0.83 36.51
CA TYR A 625 47.37 -0.82 36.46
C TYR A 625 46.79 0.56 36.82
N ARG A 626 47.19 1.12 37.98
CA ARG A 626 46.72 2.44 38.44
C ARG A 626 47.04 3.55 37.44
N PHE A 627 48.19 3.46 36.78
CA PHE A 627 48.58 4.39 35.72
C PHE A 627 47.63 4.30 34.52
N ILE A 628 47.38 3.08 34.01
CA ILE A 628 46.45 2.88 32.89
C ILE A 628 45.03 3.33 33.25
N ALA A 629 44.55 2.99 34.45
CA ALA A 629 43.23 3.38 34.93
C ALA A 629 43.07 4.91 35.02
N ALA A 630 44.06 5.61 35.57
CA ALA A 630 44.06 7.07 35.65
C ALA A 630 44.02 7.73 34.26
N LEU A 631 44.75 7.19 33.28
CA LEU A 631 44.70 7.69 31.91
C LEU A 631 43.36 7.39 31.22
N ALA A 632 42.73 6.25 31.54
CA ALA A 632 41.41 5.89 31.00
C ALA A 632 40.30 6.78 31.55
N ASP A 633 40.34 7.14 32.84
CA ASP A 633 39.42 8.10 33.49
C ASP A 633 39.52 9.51 32.91
N ALA A 634 40.69 9.88 32.36
CA ALA A 634 40.89 11.19 31.77
C ALA A 634 40.22 11.35 30.39
N HIS A 635 39.63 10.29 29.83
CA HIS A 635 38.90 10.29 28.56
C HIS A 635 39.66 10.97 27.40
N GLY A 636 40.96 10.67 27.28
CA GLY A 636 41.84 11.22 26.25
C GLY A 636 42.53 12.54 26.61
N ASN A 637 42.16 13.18 27.73
CA ASN A 637 42.87 14.36 28.23
C ASN A 637 44.23 13.97 28.84
N PRO A 638 45.26 14.84 28.74
CA PRO A 638 46.52 14.62 29.44
C PRO A 638 46.36 14.66 30.96
N VAL A 639 46.99 13.69 31.64
CA VAL A 639 47.14 13.67 33.10
C VAL A 639 48.57 14.09 33.43
N THR A 640 48.70 15.08 34.32
CA THR A 640 50.00 15.66 34.67
C THR A 640 50.88 14.67 35.44
N ASN A 641 52.21 14.84 35.33
CA ASN A 641 53.16 14.02 36.09
C ASN A 641 52.94 14.13 37.59
N GLU A 642 52.64 15.33 38.11
CA GLU A 642 52.35 15.56 39.53
C GLU A 642 51.12 14.76 40.01
N THR A 643 50.05 14.73 39.20
CA THR A 643 48.84 13.95 39.51
C THR A 643 49.14 12.46 39.52
N LEU A 644 49.89 11.97 38.52
CA LEU A 644 50.25 10.56 38.42
C LEU A 644 51.24 10.13 39.52
N ASP A 645 52.27 10.91 39.81
CA ASP A 645 53.22 10.61 40.89
C ASP A 645 52.51 10.54 42.25
N GLY A 646 51.53 11.42 42.48
CA GLY A 646 50.66 11.38 43.67
C GLY A 646 49.73 10.16 43.75
N LEU A 647 49.25 9.65 42.61
CA LEU A 647 48.39 8.46 42.55
C LEU A 647 49.18 7.14 42.65
N LEU A 648 50.44 7.14 42.21
CA LEU A 648 51.23 5.92 41.99
C LEU A 648 52.24 5.64 43.11
N SER A 649 52.79 6.68 43.76
CA SER A 649 53.80 6.56 44.80
C SER A 649 53.32 7.14 46.13
N ALA A 650 53.45 6.36 47.20
CA ALA A 650 53.16 6.84 48.56
C ALA A 650 54.17 7.92 49.02
N ASN A 651 55.39 7.91 48.46
CA ASN A 651 56.49 8.81 48.85
C ASN A 651 56.67 10.01 47.89
N ARG A 652 55.79 10.18 46.89
CA ARG A 652 55.85 11.26 45.88
C ARG A 652 57.24 11.41 45.23
N GLU A 653 57.87 10.29 44.88
CA GLU A 653 59.14 10.31 44.14
C GLU A 653 58.94 10.95 42.74
N GLU A 654 59.68 12.02 42.46
CA GLU A 654 59.60 12.74 41.19
C GLU A 654 60.06 11.85 40.02
N GLY A 655 59.24 11.77 38.96
CA GLY A 655 59.55 10.98 37.77
C GLY A 655 59.18 9.50 37.86
N PHE A 656 58.50 9.08 38.93
CA PHE A 656 58.00 7.72 39.10
C PHE A 656 57.02 7.32 37.97
N ALA A 657 56.16 8.24 37.53
CA ALA A 657 55.22 8.05 36.43
C ALA A 657 55.92 7.65 35.11
N ARG A 658 57.13 8.15 34.85
CA ARG A 658 57.91 7.75 33.65
C ARG A 658 58.34 6.29 33.72
N LYS A 659 58.78 5.83 34.90
CA LYS A 659 59.17 4.43 35.14
C LYS A 659 57.94 3.52 35.02
N VAL A 660 56.82 3.93 35.61
CA VAL A 660 55.56 3.18 35.55
C VAL A 660 55.01 3.12 34.12
N LYS A 661 55.07 4.21 33.34
CA LYS A 661 54.73 4.20 31.90
C LYS A 661 55.51 3.14 31.16
N LEU A 662 56.84 3.06 31.37
CA LEU A 662 57.67 2.08 30.67
C LEU A 662 57.28 0.64 31.03
N THR A 663 56.93 0.38 32.29
CA THR A 663 56.43 -0.93 32.72
C THR A 663 55.07 -1.25 32.08
N ALA A 664 54.12 -0.33 32.12
CA ALA A 664 52.81 -0.49 31.48
C ALA A 664 52.94 -0.69 29.96
N LYS A 665 53.80 0.08 29.30
CA LYS A 665 54.14 -0.05 27.88
C LYS A 665 54.61 -1.48 27.56
N LYS A 666 55.61 -1.98 28.30
CA LYS A 666 56.15 -3.33 28.11
C LYS A 666 55.10 -4.42 28.32
N ALA A 667 54.22 -4.26 29.31
CA ALA A 667 53.13 -5.21 29.56
C ALA A 667 52.15 -5.26 28.37
N ILE A 668 51.75 -4.09 27.85
CA ILE A 668 50.88 -4.00 26.68
C ILE A 668 51.52 -4.66 25.46
N GLU A 669 52.77 -4.30 25.14
CA GLU A 669 53.50 -4.85 24.00
C GLU A 669 53.68 -6.37 24.10
N ALA A 670 54.03 -6.87 25.30
CA ALA A 670 54.20 -8.30 25.54
C ALA A 670 52.88 -9.08 25.39
N SER A 671 51.78 -8.58 25.99
CA SER A 671 50.47 -9.24 25.90
C SER A 671 49.95 -9.28 24.46
N LEU A 672 50.07 -8.18 23.72
CA LEU A 672 49.65 -8.08 22.33
C LEU A 672 50.52 -8.91 21.37
N ALA A 673 51.85 -8.91 21.57
CA ALA A 673 52.75 -9.76 20.80
C ALA A 673 52.46 -11.26 21.02
N LYS A 674 52.15 -11.67 22.26
CA LYS A 674 51.75 -13.04 22.60
C LYS A 674 50.46 -13.46 21.88
N ALA A 675 49.55 -12.52 21.63
CA ALA A 675 48.31 -12.74 20.90
C ALA A 675 48.46 -12.62 19.36
N GLY A 676 49.66 -12.36 18.84
CA GLY A 676 49.91 -12.24 17.40
C GLY A 676 49.58 -10.87 16.79
N HIS A 677 49.34 -9.85 17.61
CA HIS A 677 48.96 -8.51 17.17
C HIS A 677 49.92 -7.44 17.70
N PRO A 678 51.20 -7.40 17.26
CA PRO A 678 52.17 -6.44 17.79
C PRO A 678 51.72 -4.99 17.53
N VAL A 679 51.78 -4.15 18.57
CA VAL A 679 51.45 -2.72 18.52
C VAL A 679 52.58 -1.94 19.19
N ASP A 680 52.90 -0.76 18.69
CA ASP A 680 53.79 0.17 19.37
C ASP A 680 53.10 0.73 20.63
N GLY A 681 53.60 0.41 21.82
CA GLY A 681 52.99 0.87 23.06
C GLY A 681 53.01 2.40 23.24
N ASP A 682 53.87 3.14 22.51
CA ASP A 682 53.81 4.61 22.51
C ASP A 682 52.62 5.18 21.70
N SER A 683 52.03 4.37 20.80
CA SER A 683 50.76 4.72 20.14
C SER A 683 49.56 4.62 21.09
N VAL A 684 49.68 3.80 22.14
CA VAL A 684 48.63 3.62 23.17
C VAL A 684 48.85 4.59 24.34
N LEU A 685 50.09 4.70 24.82
CA LEU A 685 50.48 5.54 25.95
C LEU A 685 51.29 6.76 25.47
N VAL A 686 50.59 7.83 25.11
CA VAL A 686 51.18 9.00 24.44
C VAL A 686 51.74 9.98 25.47
N THR A 687 53.00 10.38 25.28
CA THR A 687 53.61 11.48 26.03
C THR A 687 53.26 12.81 25.39
N VAL A 688 52.67 13.73 26.15
CA VAL A 688 52.34 15.08 25.71
C VAL A 688 53.34 16.03 26.35
N ARG A 689 54.22 16.60 25.52
CA ARG A 689 55.34 17.43 25.98
C ARG A 689 54.82 18.59 26.85
N GLY A 690 55.31 18.66 28.08
CA GLY A 690 54.94 19.70 29.05
C GLY A 690 53.58 19.53 29.72
N GLN A 691 52.79 18.50 29.38
CA GLN A 691 51.44 18.28 29.92
C GLN A 691 51.26 16.93 30.64
N GLY A 692 52.13 15.96 30.38
CA GLY A 692 52.12 14.64 31.02
C GLY A 692 51.82 13.51 30.04
N TYR A 693 50.87 12.63 30.37
CA TYR A 693 50.55 11.44 29.57
C TYR A 693 49.06 11.35 29.25
N ARG A 694 48.70 10.80 28.10
CA ARG A 694 47.31 10.50 27.72
C ARG A 694 47.20 9.16 27.00
N LEU A 695 45.98 8.66 26.85
CA LEU A 695 45.72 7.56 25.93
C LEU A 695 45.68 8.05 24.48
N GLY A 696 46.32 7.28 23.60
CA GLY A 696 46.25 7.45 22.14
C GLY A 696 45.09 6.68 21.49
N VAL A 697 44.36 5.89 22.26
CA VAL A 697 43.25 5.04 21.81
C VAL A 697 41.97 5.36 22.58
N SER A 698 40.81 4.99 22.04
CA SER A 698 39.53 5.08 22.75
C SER A 698 39.53 4.20 23.99
N SER A 699 38.99 4.71 25.10
CA SER A 699 38.94 4.01 26.39
C SER A 699 37.53 3.93 26.96
N HIS A 700 37.28 2.86 27.72
CA HIS A 700 36.11 2.70 28.55
C HIS A 700 36.52 2.25 29.95
N VAL A 701 35.93 2.87 30.98
CA VAL A 701 36.11 2.50 32.38
C VAL A 701 34.79 1.95 32.90
N GLY A 702 34.81 0.69 33.33
CA GLY A 702 33.68 -0.02 33.90
C GLY A 702 33.75 -0.16 35.41
#